data_AF-A0A934G0T2-F1
#
_entry.id   AF-A0A934G0T2-F1
#
_cell.length_a   1.000
_cell.length_b   1.000
_cell.length_c   1.000
_cell.angle_alpha   90.00
_cell.angle_beta   90.00
_cell.angle_gamma   90.00
#
_symmetry.space_group_name_H-M   'P 1'
#
loop_
_entity.id
_entity.type
_entity.pdbx_description
1 polymer ?
#
loop_
_entity_poly.entity_id
_entity_poly.type
_entity_poly.pdbx_seq_one_letter_code
_entity_poly.pdbx_strand_id
1 'polypeptide(L)'
;MYGKTFCLAALLLVSGTPPASATPSTELKDPFFGEVLYYAHQHRYFDAVSRLDAELAQYHGVDEPLLDSLNFHINQAEFSVGDFELGYRMHQRAGRAISAVIEGNVPAAVRNEAIYRLARLLFQTQDYVNALHAIERIRGELPAGMENEIAFVKGQIYLANGRFGDAERIFAALEGQNGYRGFAAYNRGVSLFAQGQDARGAEAMDSAGSVPGSERETEAIRDKANLVMGSRLLEKGEAQLAGKYLERVRLEGPFSNRALLGAGWADVKREDYRHALVPWSLLFKRNVTDPSVQEALLGVPHAYAQLGLYGKSALLYGSALEKIGGELDKLDASIDSIKQGRFLQALVREEGRKDKEWVIRLRELPQTPETFYLMELMASNDFQAMLQNYLDLEELRLRLVSWGTDYAAYNDIIELRRRYYEPLLPSIDAQFRKLDSVIRLRMEQRERLDNKLKKMLVAPQPEFLATSRERVAKERIAGMEARLKGNRADADTLHRIERLKGVIQWDIATNYQARLTEAFDHLAALDKDIAALQETYASFVRTRQAATQSYQGYDEQIRRLGINTDNALATVNTLMARQGHLLEVMAVNELARRRQKLEEYQVQARFAMAENYDRASKARSQEETSRLDAGQKTPAKVPATGQPEPAKAKEAP
;
A
#
# COMPACT_ATOMS: atom_id res chain seq x y z
N MET A 1 -20.78 62.84 44.51
CA MET A 1 -19.33 63.02 44.73
C MET A 1 -18.59 61.94 43.97
N TYR A 2 -17.52 62.36 43.29
CA TYR A 2 -16.63 61.66 42.37
C TYR A 2 -16.26 60.21 42.73
N GLY A 3 -16.02 59.37 41.71
CA GLY A 3 -15.22 58.17 41.95
C GLY A 3 -14.99 57.12 40.84
N LYS A 4 -14.86 57.52 39.58
CA LYS A 4 -14.03 56.84 38.54
C LYS A 4 -14.36 55.40 38.14
N THR A 5 -15.09 55.32 37.03
CA THR A 5 -14.97 54.32 35.96
C THR A 5 -13.54 54.25 35.40
N PHE A 6 -12.99 53.05 35.24
CA PHE A 6 -11.87 52.79 34.33
C PHE A 6 -12.31 51.76 33.29
N CYS A 7 -12.72 52.26 32.13
CA CYS A 7 -12.82 51.48 30.89
C CYS A 7 -11.40 51.20 30.41
N LEU A 8 -11.00 49.92 30.36
CA LEU A 8 -9.84 49.51 29.59
C LEU A 8 -10.35 48.90 28.28
N ALA A 9 -10.18 49.66 27.22
CA ALA A 9 -10.47 49.29 25.85
C ALA A 9 -9.60 48.08 25.45
N ALA A 10 -10.26 46.96 25.16
CA ALA A 10 -9.64 45.84 24.47
C ALA A 10 -9.41 46.27 23.02
N LEU A 11 -8.15 46.55 22.68
CA LEU A 11 -7.69 46.63 21.29
C LEU A 11 -7.83 45.23 20.68
N LEU A 12 -8.94 44.99 19.99
CA LEU A 12 -9.07 43.92 19.00
C LEU A 12 -8.16 44.25 17.83
N LEU A 13 -6.90 43.83 17.92
CA LEU A 13 -6.03 43.63 16.77
C LEU A 13 -6.63 42.49 15.94
N VAL A 14 -7.54 42.86 15.03
CA VAL A 14 -7.90 42.03 13.89
C VAL A 14 -6.63 41.83 13.08
N SER A 15 -5.95 40.71 13.32
CA SER A 15 -4.99 40.17 12.38
C SER A 15 -5.80 39.78 11.15
N GLY A 16 -5.87 40.70 10.19
CA GLY A 16 -6.29 40.38 8.84
C GLY A 16 -5.32 39.33 8.32
N THR A 17 -5.73 38.07 8.39
CA THR A 17 -5.13 37.03 7.56
C THR A 17 -5.23 37.55 6.13
N PRO A 18 -4.11 37.80 5.42
CA PRO A 18 -4.22 38.07 4.00
C PRO A 18 -5.00 36.90 3.38
N PRO A 19 -5.92 37.14 2.43
CA PRO A 19 -6.48 36.04 1.67
C PRO A 19 -5.28 35.24 1.16
N ALA A 20 -5.26 33.95 1.47
CA ALA A 20 -4.26 33.04 0.92
C ALA A 20 -4.26 33.32 -0.58
N SER A 21 -3.18 33.94 -1.06
CA SER A 21 -2.94 34.12 -2.47
C SER A 21 -3.16 32.75 -3.06
N ALA A 22 -4.20 32.59 -3.87
CA ALA A 22 -4.36 31.38 -4.64
C ALA A 22 -3.02 31.21 -5.36
N THR A 23 -2.23 30.24 -4.92
CA THR A 23 -1.12 29.73 -5.71
C THR A 23 -1.69 29.56 -7.11
N PRO A 24 -1.01 30.03 -8.17
CA PRO A 24 -1.53 29.89 -9.53
C PRO A 24 -1.92 28.43 -9.66
N SER A 25 -3.21 28.18 -9.87
CA SER A 25 -3.76 26.82 -9.97
C SER A 25 -2.89 26.12 -10.97
N THR A 26 -2.03 25.22 -10.49
CA THR A 26 -1.15 24.45 -11.35
C THR A 26 -2.13 23.64 -12.16
N GLU A 27 -2.31 24.00 -13.43
CA GLU A 27 -3.32 23.40 -14.28
C GLU A 27 -3.06 21.90 -14.28
N LEU A 28 -3.97 21.14 -13.66
CA LEU A 28 -3.80 19.72 -13.45
C LEU A 28 -3.93 19.06 -14.82
N LYS A 29 -2.78 18.77 -15.45
CA LYS A 29 -2.73 18.31 -16.85
C LYS A 29 -3.39 16.94 -17.04
N ASP A 30 -3.28 16.08 -16.03
CA ASP A 30 -3.93 14.77 -16.02
C ASP A 30 -4.37 14.40 -14.59
N PRO A 31 -5.67 14.55 -14.28
CA PRO A 31 -6.24 14.11 -13.01
C PRO A 31 -6.24 12.59 -12.81
N PHE A 32 -6.33 11.78 -13.87
CA PHE A 32 -6.43 10.32 -13.77
C PHE A 32 -5.08 9.71 -13.40
N PHE A 33 -4.00 10.18 -14.05
CA PHE A 33 -2.65 9.80 -13.63
C PHE A 33 -2.32 10.30 -12.21
N GLY A 34 -2.82 11.49 -11.83
CA GLY A 34 -2.74 11.99 -10.46
C GLY A 34 -3.45 11.08 -9.45
N GLU A 35 -4.62 10.55 -9.79
CA GLU A 35 -5.37 9.59 -8.97
C GLU A 35 -4.61 8.27 -8.81
N VAL A 36 -4.01 7.75 -9.89
CA VAL A 36 -3.14 6.56 -9.85
C VAL A 36 -2.01 6.76 -8.83
N LEU A 37 -1.31 7.89 -8.91
CA LEU A 37 -0.22 8.23 -7.97
C LEU A 37 -0.74 8.35 -6.53
N TYR A 38 -1.93 8.93 -6.33
CA TYR A 38 -2.56 9.05 -5.01
C TYR A 38 -2.78 7.67 -4.35
N TYR A 39 -3.26 6.67 -5.09
CA TYR A 39 -3.39 5.31 -4.58
C TYR A 39 -2.03 4.65 -4.34
N ALA A 40 -1.07 4.83 -5.25
CA ALA A 40 0.28 4.28 -5.10
C ALA A 40 0.99 4.83 -3.85
N HIS A 41 0.86 6.12 -3.57
CA HIS A 41 1.41 6.75 -2.36
C HIS A 41 0.76 6.26 -1.06
N GLN A 42 -0.47 5.76 -1.13
CA GLN A 42 -1.13 5.07 -0.01
C GLN A 42 -0.81 3.58 0.07
N HIS A 43 0.13 3.09 -0.77
CA HIS A 43 0.45 1.67 -0.91
C HIS A 43 -0.72 0.80 -1.36
N ARG A 44 -1.75 1.39 -1.98
CA ARG A 44 -2.88 0.68 -2.59
C ARG A 44 -2.51 0.30 -4.02
N TYR A 45 -1.48 -0.54 -4.15
CA TYR A 45 -0.85 -0.81 -5.44
C TYR A 45 -1.77 -1.49 -6.44
N PHE A 46 -2.69 -2.37 -6.01
CA PHE A 46 -3.65 -2.96 -6.94
C PHE A 46 -4.60 -1.91 -7.55
N ASP A 47 -5.08 -0.95 -6.76
CA ASP A 47 -5.88 0.16 -7.28
C ASP A 47 -5.09 1.00 -8.28
N ALA A 48 -3.83 1.29 -7.97
CA ALA A 48 -2.95 2.03 -8.86
C ALA A 48 -2.71 1.28 -10.18
N VAL A 49 -2.34 -0.01 -10.11
CA VAL A 49 -2.07 -0.86 -11.30
C VAL A 49 -3.33 -1.00 -12.15
N SER A 50 -4.47 -1.35 -11.56
CA SER A 50 -5.71 -1.57 -12.33
C SER A 50 -6.19 -0.31 -13.05
N ARG A 51 -6.07 0.87 -12.41
CA ARG A 51 -6.41 2.16 -13.02
C ARG A 51 -5.40 2.54 -14.10
N LEU A 52 -4.11 2.40 -13.83
CA LEU A 52 -3.07 2.73 -14.80
C LEU A 52 -3.14 1.83 -16.05
N ASP A 53 -3.35 0.52 -15.87
CA ASP A 53 -3.54 -0.42 -16.97
C ASP A 53 -4.78 -0.03 -17.82
N ALA A 54 -5.85 0.49 -17.19
CA ALA A 54 -7.03 0.98 -17.90
C ALA A 54 -6.75 2.28 -18.68
N GLU A 55 -6.09 3.26 -18.07
CA GLU A 55 -5.70 4.52 -18.73
C GLU A 55 -4.76 4.27 -19.92
N LEU A 56 -3.75 3.40 -19.77
CA LEU A 56 -2.84 3.03 -20.84
C LEU A 56 -3.56 2.29 -21.98
N ALA A 57 -4.48 1.37 -21.65
CA ALA A 57 -5.29 0.69 -22.65
C ALA A 57 -6.16 1.67 -23.45
N GLN A 58 -6.71 2.69 -22.78
CA GLN A 58 -7.49 3.74 -23.44
C GLN A 58 -6.60 4.63 -24.33
N TYR A 59 -5.45 5.08 -23.81
CA TYR A 59 -4.49 5.90 -24.56
C TYR A 59 -4.04 5.23 -25.87
N HIS A 60 -3.76 3.92 -25.84
CA HIS A 60 -3.38 3.18 -27.05
C HIS A 60 -4.57 2.77 -27.93
N GLY A 61 -5.80 2.85 -27.41
CA GLY A 61 -7.03 2.49 -28.12
C GLY A 61 -7.70 3.64 -28.87
N VAL A 62 -7.34 4.89 -28.60
CA VAL A 62 -7.89 6.07 -29.28
C VAL A 62 -7.17 6.35 -30.60
N ASP A 63 -7.91 6.88 -31.59
CA ASP A 63 -7.37 7.20 -32.92
C ASP A 63 -6.31 8.33 -32.87
N GLU A 64 -6.46 9.27 -31.92
CA GLU A 64 -5.55 10.41 -31.75
C GLU A 64 -4.97 10.46 -30.31
N PRO A 65 -4.02 9.58 -29.96
CA PRO A 65 -3.44 9.51 -28.60
C PRO A 65 -2.78 10.82 -28.14
N LEU A 66 -2.32 11.64 -29.08
CA LEU A 66 -1.65 12.91 -28.80
C LEU A 66 -2.57 13.94 -28.12
N LEU A 67 -3.88 13.80 -28.28
CA LEU A 67 -4.89 14.67 -27.65
C LEU A 67 -5.37 14.15 -26.29
N ASP A 68 -4.98 12.94 -25.91
CA ASP A 68 -5.34 12.33 -24.64
C ASP A 68 -4.59 13.01 -23.47
N SER A 69 -5.23 13.14 -22.31
CA SER A 69 -4.63 13.76 -21.13
C SER A 69 -3.38 13.02 -20.65
N LEU A 70 -3.32 11.70 -20.83
CA LEU A 70 -2.17 10.89 -20.44
C LEU A 70 -0.94 11.19 -21.30
N ASN A 71 -1.10 11.78 -22.50
CA ASN A 71 0.01 12.10 -23.39
C ASN A 71 1.09 12.98 -22.70
N PHE A 72 0.70 13.86 -21.78
CA PHE A 72 1.63 14.69 -21.01
C PHE A 72 2.54 13.88 -20.08
N HIS A 73 2.10 12.69 -19.67
CA HIS A 73 2.75 11.85 -18.67
C HIS A 73 3.05 10.43 -19.17
N ILE A 74 2.87 10.12 -20.46
CA ILE A 74 2.92 8.74 -21.00
C ILE A 74 4.22 8.00 -20.63
N ASN A 75 5.38 8.62 -20.81
CA ASN A 75 6.67 8.00 -20.47
C ASN A 75 6.78 7.70 -18.96
N GLN A 76 6.23 8.58 -18.12
CA GLN A 76 6.22 8.38 -16.67
C GLN A 76 5.20 7.32 -16.28
N ALA A 77 4.05 7.27 -16.94
CA ALA A 77 3.01 6.28 -16.75
C ALA A 77 3.51 4.87 -17.07
N GLU A 78 4.08 4.66 -18.26
CA GLU A 78 4.66 3.37 -18.68
C GLU A 78 5.76 2.90 -17.71
N PHE A 79 6.61 3.81 -17.23
CA PHE A 79 7.62 3.48 -16.22
C PHE A 79 7.00 3.10 -14.87
N SER A 80 5.96 3.84 -14.45
CA SER A 80 5.30 3.66 -13.16
C SER A 80 4.55 2.32 -13.06
N VAL A 81 4.14 1.72 -14.19
CA VAL A 81 3.56 0.36 -14.22
C VAL A 81 4.49 -0.62 -13.52
N GLY A 82 5.78 -0.64 -13.89
CA GLY A 82 6.75 -1.54 -13.28
C GLY A 82 6.90 -1.32 -11.78
N ASP A 83 6.90 -0.05 -11.34
CA ASP A 83 7.03 0.30 -9.92
C ASP A 83 5.80 -0.10 -9.10
N PHE A 84 4.60 0.04 -9.66
CA PHE A 84 3.37 -0.37 -8.97
C PHE A 84 3.19 -1.89 -8.99
N GLU A 85 3.58 -2.55 -10.08
CA GLU A 85 3.62 -4.02 -10.16
C GLU A 85 4.61 -4.60 -9.14
N LEU A 86 5.78 -3.97 -8.95
CA LEU A 86 6.72 -4.32 -7.89
C LEU A 86 6.12 -4.10 -6.51
N GLY A 87 5.48 -2.94 -6.30
CA GLY A 87 4.79 -2.61 -5.06
C GLY A 87 3.71 -3.63 -4.70
N TYR A 88 2.98 -4.14 -5.70
CA TYR A 88 1.98 -5.20 -5.56
C TYR A 88 2.57 -6.62 -5.65
N ARG A 89 3.89 -6.79 -5.62
CA ARG A 89 4.57 -8.10 -5.65
C ARG A 89 4.28 -8.95 -6.90
N MET A 90 3.92 -8.32 -8.02
CA MET A 90 3.79 -9.01 -9.31
C MET A 90 5.18 -9.24 -9.93
N HIS A 91 6.05 -9.97 -9.22
CA HIS A 91 7.47 -10.13 -9.53
C HIS A 91 7.72 -10.58 -10.99
N GLN A 92 6.83 -11.38 -11.58
CA GLN A 92 6.95 -11.79 -12.98
C GLN A 92 6.58 -10.69 -13.99
N ARG A 93 5.53 -9.90 -13.76
CA ARG A 93 5.19 -8.76 -14.63
C ARG A 93 6.25 -7.68 -14.50
N ALA A 94 6.58 -7.30 -13.25
CA ALA A 94 7.62 -6.34 -12.94
C ALA A 94 8.99 -6.74 -13.51
N GLY A 95 9.38 -8.02 -13.36
CA GLY A 95 10.63 -8.53 -13.91
C GLY A 95 10.70 -8.40 -15.44
N ARG A 96 9.58 -8.62 -16.15
CA ARG A 96 9.50 -8.41 -17.61
C ARG A 96 9.59 -6.93 -17.97
N ALA A 97 8.87 -6.06 -17.26
CA ALA A 97 8.92 -4.62 -17.49
C ALA A 97 10.34 -4.06 -17.27
N ILE A 98 10.98 -4.43 -16.16
CA ILE A 98 12.37 -4.04 -15.86
C ILE A 98 13.33 -4.59 -16.92
N SER A 99 13.16 -5.84 -17.36
CA SER A 99 14.00 -6.44 -18.41
C SER A 99 13.88 -5.69 -19.74
N ALA A 100 12.67 -5.24 -20.11
CA ALA A 100 12.46 -4.43 -21.31
C ALA A 100 13.20 -3.09 -21.24
N VAL A 101 13.23 -2.42 -20.07
CA VAL A 101 14.02 -1.18 -19.87
C VAL A 101 15.52 -1.45 -20.01
N ILE A 102 16.00 -2.59 -19.50
CA ILE A 102 17.42 -2.97 -19.56
C ILE A 102 17.85 -3.25 -21.01
N GLU A 103 16.99 -3.88 -21.81
CA GLU A 103 17.24 -4.22 -23.21
C GLU A 103 17.00 -3.04 -24.18
N GLY A 104 16.30 -2.00 -23.72
CA GLY A 104 16.02 -0.78 -24.46
C GLY A 104 17.23 0.16 -24.63
N ASN A 105 17.08 1.14 -25.51
CA ASN A 105 18.08 2.19 -25.74
C ASN A 105 17.91 3.34 -24.73
N VAL A 106 18.30 3.11 -23.48
CA VAL A 106 18.21 4.10 -22.39
C VAL A 106 19.61 4.54 -21.90
N PRO A 107 19.72 5.73 -21.25
CA PRO A 107 20.97 6.17 -20.62
C PRO A 107 21.53 5.15 -19.63
N ALA A 108 22.86 5.14 -19.45
CA ALA A 108 23.55 4.17 -18.59
C ALA A 108 23.05 4.23 -17.13
N ALA A 109 22.82 5.42 -16.59
CA ALA A 109 22.28 5.59 -15.24
C ALA A 109 20.90 4.91 -15.08
N VAL A 110 19.96 5.16 -16.00
CA VAL A 110 18.60 4.57 -15.98
C VAL A 110 18.66 3.04 -16.11
N ARG A 111 19.49 2.52 -17.02
CA ARG A 111 19.71 1.08 -17.17
C ARG A 111 20.29 0.46 -15.91
N ASN A 112 21.28 1.10 -15.29
CA ASN A 112 21.94 0.58 -14.08
C ASN A 112 21.00 0.61 -12.86
N GLU A 113 20.13 1.62 -12.77
CA GLU A 113 19.05 1.65 -11.78
C GLU A 113 18.07 0.49 -11.99
N ALA A 114 17.65 0.23 -13.23
CA ALA A 114 16.77 -0.89 -13.56
C ALA A 114 17.42 -2.24 -13.22
N ILE A 115 18.71 -2.43 -13.52
CA ILE A 115 19.46 -3.63 -13.14
C ILE A 115 19.55 -3.78 -11.61
N TYR A 116 19.80 -2.69 -10.88
CA TYR A 116 19.81 -2.68 -9.41
C TYR A 116 18.45 -3.12 -8.85
N ARG A 117 17.35 -2.53 -9.34
CA ARG A 117 15.98 -2.88 -8.92
C ARG A 117 15.68 -4.35 -9.20
N LEU A 118 16.07 -4.87 -10.37
CA LEU A 118 15.93 -6.31 -10.69
C LEU A 118 16.74 -7.19 -9.75
N ALA A 119 18.00 -6.85 -9.49
CA ALA A 119 18.85 -7.63 -8.59
C ALA A 119 18.30 -7.66 -7.16
N ARG A 120 17.78 -6.52 -6.67
CA ARG A 120 17.13 -6.43 -5.36
C ARG A 120 15.84 -7.27 -5.31
N LEU A 121 15.03 -7.25 -6.37
CA LEU A 121 13.83 -8.08 -6.50
C LEU A 121 14.16 -9.57 -6.42
N LEU A 122 15.16 -10.01 -7.19
CA LEU A 122 15.63 -11.39 -7.21
C LEU A 122 16.21 -11.80 -5.84
N PHE A 123 16.95 -10.90 -5.18
CA PHE A 123 17.47 -11.15 -3.85
C PHE A 123 16.36 -11.31 -2.79
N GLN A 124 15.31 -10.48 -2.86
CA GLN A 124 14.15 -10.56 -1.95
C GLN A 124 13.36 -11.87 -2.13
N THR A 125 13.25 -12.33 -3.37
CA THR A 125 12.60 -13.61 -3.72
C THR A 125 13.51 -14.83 -3.50
N GLN A 126 14.67 -14.65 -2.85
CA GLN A 126 15.68 -15.67 -2.55
C GLN A 126 16.32 -16.32 -3.79
N ASP A 127 16.15 -15.74 -4.98
CA ASP A 127 16.83 -16.16 -6.21
C ASP A 127 18.24 -15.54 -6.27
N TYR A 128 19.10 -16.01 -5.36
CA TYR A 128 20.42 -15.43 -5.16
C TYR A 128 21.31 -15.53 -6.40
N VAL A 129 21.18 -16.60 -7.19
CA VAL A 129 21.99 -16.84 -8.39
C VAL A 129 21.62 -15.84 -9.48
N ASN A 130 20.33 -15.67 -9.77
CA ASN A 130 19.92 -14.67 -10.76
C ASN A 130 20.15 -13.24 -10.27
N ALA A 131 20.03 -12.98 -8.95
CA ALA A 131 20.40 -11.70 -8.36
C ALA A 131 21.87 -11.37 -8.60
N LEU A 132 22.76 -12.37 -8.49
CA LEU A 132 24.18 -12.23 -8.80
C LEU A 132 24.40 -11.91 -10.28
N HIS A 133 23.78 -12.68 -11.18
CA HIS A 133 23.88 -12.41 -12.62
C HIS A 133 23.36 -11.02 -13.00
N ALA A 134 22.29 -10.55 -12.37
CA ALA A 134 21.76 -9.21 -12.58
C ALA A 134 22.75 -8.14 -12.09
N ILE A 135 23.17 -8.17 -10.82
CA ILE A 135 23.99 -7.09 -10.23
C ILE A 135 25.37 -6.95 -10.89
N GLU A 136 25.90 -8.02 -11.50
CA GLU A 136 27.18 -7.99 -12.22
C GLU A 136 27.09 -7.36 -13.63
N ARG A 137 25.88 -7.15 -14.15
CA ARG A 137 25.66 -6.42 -15.41
C ARG A 137 25.80 -4.92 -15.27
N ILE A 138 25.76 -4.38 -14.05
CA ILE A 138 25.95 -2.95 -13.78
C ILE A 138 27.36 -2.53 -14.23
N ARG A 139 27.44 -1.62 -15.22
CA ARG A 139 28.68 -1.08 -15.78
C ARG A 139 28.49 0.38 -16.16
N GLY A 140 29.56 1.18 -16.07
CA GLY A 140 29.53 2.60 -16.44
C GLY A 140 28.95 3.48 -15.35
N GLU A 141 28.28 4.57 -15.74
CA GLU A 141 27.75 5.60 -14.84
C GLU A 141 26.64 5.07 -13.93
N LEU A 142 26.76 5.32 -12.63
CA LEU A 142 25.75 4.97 -11.63
C LEU A 142 24.76 6.12 -11.42
N PRO A 143 23.52 5.84 -11.01
CA PRO A 143 22.59 6.89 -10.59
C PRO A 143 23.14 7.68 -9.40
N ALA A 144 23.00 9.00 -9.45
CA ALA A 144 23.51 9.89 -8.41
C ALA A 144 22.86 9.58 -7.04
N GLY A 145 23.69 9.37 -6.02
CA GLY A 145 23.25 9.10 -4.66
C GLY A 145 22.89 7.64 -4.36
N MET A 146 22.95 6.74 -5.36
CA MET A 146 22.69 5.31 -5.18
C MET A 146 23.96 4.46 -5.06
N GLU A 147 25.15 5.06 -5.12
CA GLU A 147 26.42 4.33 -5.17
C GLU A 147 26.60 3.42 -3.94
N ASN A 148 26.32 3.96 -2.75
CA ASN A 148 26.41 3.22 -1.49
C ASN A 148 25.32 2.14 -1.36
N GLU A 149 24.11 2.42 -1.83
CA GLU A 149 22.98 1.48 -1.77
C GLU A 149 23.22 0.28 -2.70
N ILE A 150 23.64 0.54 -3.94
CA ILE A 150 24.01 -0.48 -4.92
C ILE A 150 25.16 -1.33 -4.39
N ALA A 151 26.21 -0.69 -3.84
CA ALA A 151 27.33 -1.40 -3.23
C ALA A 151 26.86 -2.30 -2.08
N PHE A 152 26.01 -1.78 -1.18
CA PHE A 152 25.52 -2.54 -0.03
C PHE A 152 24.74 -3.79 -0.45
N VAL A 153 23.78 -3.65 -1.37
CA VAL A 153 23.00 -4.79 -1.89
C VAL A 153 23.89 -5.77 -2.65
N LYS A 154 24.85 -5.28 -3.45
CA LYS A 154 25.84 -6.13 -4.12
C LYS A 154 26.66 -6.95 -3.13
N GLY A 155 27.08 -6.34 -2.02
CA GLY A 155 27.76 -7.04 -0.92
C GLY A 155 26.90 -8.14 -0.29
N GLN A 156 25.61 -7.88 -0.08
CA GLN A 156 24.67 -8.89 0.44
C GLN A 156 24.44 -10.05 -0.54
N ILE A 157 24.30 -9.75 -1.84
CA ILE A 157 24.18 -10.76 -2.89
C ILE A 157 25.45 -11.62 -2.94
N TYR A 158 26.63 -11.02 -2.85
CA TYR A 158 27.89 -11.75 -2.82
C TYR A 158 27.99 -12.66 -1.59
N LEU A 159 27.58 -12.16 -0.41
CA LEU A 159 27.54 -12.95 0.82
C LEU A 159 26.63 -14.19 0.66
N ALA A 160 25.41 -14.01 0.13
CA ALA A 160 24.45 -15.09 -0.06
C ALA A 160 24.90 -16.14 -1.09
N ASN A 161 25.70 -15.75 -2.08
CA ASN A 161 26.26 -16.66 -3.10
C ASN A 161 27.62 -17.25 -2.71
N GLY A 162 28.08 -17.09 -1.46
CA GLY A 162 29.35 -17.64 -0.99
C GLY A 162 30.60 -16.89 -1.46
N ARG A 163 30.45 -15.71 -2.07
CA ARG A 163 31.57 -14.84 -2.52
C ARG A 163 32.06 -13.95 -1.39
N PHE A 164 32.47 -14.59 -0.29
CA PHE A 164 32.77 -13.91 0.97
C PHE A 164 33.91 -12.88 0.86
N GLY A 165 34.96 -13.17 0.09
CA GLY A 165 36.09 -12.25 -0.09
C GLY A 165 35.74 -11.01 -0.92
N ASP A 166 34.82 -11.13 -1.88
CA ASP A 166 34.31 -9.96 -2.61
C ASP A 166 33.37 -9.12 -1.73
N ALA A 167 32.50 -9.78 -0.95
CA ALA A 167 31.60 -9.14 0.00
C ALA A 167 32.38 -8.35 1.07
N GLU A 168 33.44 -8.94 1.63
CA GLU A 168 34.33 -8.27 2.59
C GLU A 168 34.88 -6.96 2.04
N ARG A 169 35.41 -6.95 0.81
CA ARG A 169 35.97 -5.75 0.17
C ARG A 169 34.93 -4.64 0.03
N ILE A 170 33.71 -5.00 -0.37
CA ILE A 170 32.60 -4.05 -0.49
C ILE A 170 32.23 -3.46 0.87
N PHE A 171 32.02 -4.31 1.87
CA PHE A 171 31.62 -3.84 3.20
C PHE A 171 32.72 -3.03 3.89
N ALA A 172 33.99 -3.39 3.72
CA ALA A 172 35.11 -2.59 4.22
C ALA A 172 35.12 -1.15 3.66
N ALA A 173 34.74 -0.97 2.39
CA ALA A 173 34.63 0.37 1.79
C ALA A 173 33.41 1.17 2.32
N LEU A 174 32.34 0.48 2.71
CA LEU A 174 31.11 1.09 3.22
C LEU A 174 31.15 1.45 4.71
N GLU A 175 32.08 0.90 5.49
CA GLU A 175 32.22 1.22 6.93
C GLU A 175 32.46 2.71 7.19
N GLY A 176 33.12 3.41 6.27
CA GLY A 176 33.39 4.85 6.36
C GLY A 176 32.21 5.74 5.99
N GLN A 177 31.09 5.18 5.50
CA GLN A 177 29.94 5.93 5.03
C GLN A 177 28.88 6.10 6.13
N ASN A 178 28.37 7.32 6.26
CA ASN A 178 27.30 7.63 7.21
C ASN A 178 26.04 6.78 6.92
N GLY A 179 25.42 6.25 7.98
CA GLY A 179 24.26 5.35 7.88
C GLY A 179 24.60 3.88 7.59
N TYR A 180 25.79 3.55 7.07
CA TYR A 180 26.17 2.18 6.73
C TYR A 180 27.14 1.54 7.72
N ARG A 181 27.86 2.34 8.53
CA ARG A 181 28.94 1.88 9.41
C ARG A 181 28.65 0.58 10.18
N GLY A 182 27.55 0.52 10.94
CA GLY A 182 27.23 -0.65 11.75
C GLY A 182 26.81 -1.87 10.95
N PHE A 183 26.01 -1.68 9.90
CA PHE A 183 25.58 -2.78 9.02
C PHE A 183 26.73 -3.32 8.18
N ALA A 184 27.60 -2.45 7.67
CA ALA A 184 28.79 -2.81 6.92
C ALA A 184 29.78 -3.58 7.80
N ALA A 185 30.10 -3.07 9.00
CA ALA A 185 30.99 -3.76 9.94
C ALA A 185 30.44 -5.15 10.34
N TYR A 186 29.14 -5.25 10.60
CA TYR A 186 28.49 -6.54 10.89
C TYR A 186 28.61 -7.52 9.72
N ASN A 187 28.22 -7.10 8.51
CA ASN A 187 28.26 -7.98 7.34
C ASN A 187 29.69 -8.35 6.92
N ARG A 188 30.66 -7.45 7.13
CA ARG A 188 32.09 -7.75 6.97
C ARG A 188 32.55 -8.80 7.97
N GLY A 189 32.15 -8.68 9.24
CA GLY A 189 32.42 -9.69 10.27
C GLY A 189 31.88 -11.07 9.88
N VAL A 190 30.63 -11.14 9.41
CA VAL A 190 30.04 -12.39 8.88
C VAL A 190 30.84 -12.93 7.70
N SER A 191 31.23 -12.07 6.75
CA SER A 191 32.04 -12.45 5.59
C SER A 191 33.40 -13.03 5.99
N LEU A 192 34.04 -12.47 7.02
CA LEU A 192 35.34 -12.92 7.52
C LEU A 192 35.24 -14.24 8.30
N PHE A 193 34.20 -14.42 9.11
CA PHE A 193 33.94 -15.69 9.79
C PHE A 193 33.68 -16.82 8.80
N ALA A 194 32.92 -16.57 7.72
CA ALA A 194 32.69 -17.55 6.67
C ALA A 194 33.97 -17.94 5.92
N GLN A 195 34.99 -17.09 5.91
CA GLN A 195 36.31 -17.37 5.35
C GLN A 195 37.27 -18.05 6.34
N GLY A 196 36.83 -18.34 7.58
CA GLY A 196 37.68 -18.87 8.64
C GLY A 196 38.66 -17.84 9.24
N GLN A 197 38.52 -16.56 8.91
CA GLN A 197 39.38 -15.48 9.42
C GLN A 197 38.86 -14.94 10.75
N ASP A 198 38.88 -15.80 11.78
CA ASP A 198 38.21 -15.55 13.05
C ASP A 198 38.66 -14.26 13.77
N ALA A 199 39.96 -13.96 13.80
CA ALA A 199 40.48 -12.77 14.48
C ALA A 199 40.00 -11.47 13.81
N ARG A 200 40.08 -11.39 12.48
CA ARG A 200 39.61 -10.23 11.71
C ARG A 200 38.08 -10.11 11.76
N GLY A 201 37.38 -11.25 11.75
CA GLY A 201 35.93 -11.28 11.93
C GLY A 201 35.49 -10.76 13.29
N ALA A 202 36.22 -11.13 14.35
CA ALA A 202 36.00 -10.63 15.70
C ALA A 202 36.20 -9.11 15.80
N GLU A 203 37.28 -8.57 15.21
CA GLU A 203 37.51 -7.12 15.13
C GLU A 203 36.37 -6.36 14.44
N ALA A 204 35.92 -6.86 13.28
CA ALA A 204 34.82 -6.24 12.55
C ALA A 204 33.50 -6.32 13.34
N MET A 205 33.24 -7.44 14.01
CA MET A 205 32.04 -7.62 14.83
C MET A 205 32.08 -6.76 16.12
N ASP A 206 33.24 -6.57 16.74
CA ASP A 206 33.43 -5.66 17.87
C ASP A 206 33.22 -4.20 17.45
N SER A 207 33.67 -3.83 16.25
CA SER A 207 33.39 -2.51 15.66
C SER A 207 31.88 -2.29 15.51
N ALA A 208 31.14 -3.28 14.99
CA ALA A 208 29.68 -3.24 14.92
C ALA A 208 29.02 -3.17 16.31
N GLY A 209 29.55 -3.91 17.29
CA GLY A 209 29.08 -3.95 18.68
C GLY A 209 29.39 -2.71 19.52
N SER A 210 30.16 -1.76 18.97
CA SER A 210 30.58 -0.52 19.64
C SER A 210 30.26 0.75 18.85
N VAL A 211 29.49 0.65 17.75
CA VAL A 211 29.11 1.81 16.93
C VAL A 211 28.36 2.85 17.76
N PRO A 212 28.77 4.14 17.75
CA PRO A 212 28.07 5.22 18.42
C PRO A 212 26.78 5.59 17.68
N GLY A 213 25.77 6.04 18.43
CA GLY A 213 24.47 6.46 17.88
C GLY A 213 23.31 5.99 18.75
N SER A 214 22.20 6.72 18.73
CA SER A 214 20.99 6.38 19.48
C SER A 214 19.80 6.15 18.55
N GLU A 215 20.02 6.06 17.23
CA GLU A 215 18.96 5.64 16.32
C GLU A 215 18.60 4.19 16.60
N ARG A 216 17.31 3.88 16.55
CA ARG A 216 16.79 2.54 16.86
C ARG A 216 17.47 1.42 16.07
N GLU A 217 17.81 1.70 14.81
CA GLU A 217 18.51 0.79 13.90
C GLU A 217 19.97 0.56 14.32
N THR A 218 20.67 1.63 14.70
CA THR A 218 22.05 1.59 15.22
C THR A 218 22.13 0.80 16.51
N GLU A 219 21.17 0.98 17.42
CA GLU A 219 21.14 0.21 18.66
C GLU A 219 20.81 -1.27 18.42
N ALA A 220 19.90 -1.57 17.50
CA ALA A 220 19.55 -2.95 17.15
C ALA A 220 20.72 -3.71 16.53
N ILE A 221 21.48 -3.09 15.61
CA ILE A 221 22.65 -3.73 15.01
C ILE A 221 23.78 -3.91 16.04
N ARG A 222 23.95 -2.97 16.97
CA ARG A 222 24.91 -3.07 18.08
C ARG A 222 24.60 -4.26 18.99
N ASP A 223 23.35 -4.37 19.45
CA ASP A 223 22.89 -5.48 20.29
C ASP A 223 23.05 -6.82 19.57
N LYS A 224 22.69 -6.88 18.28
CA LYS A 224 22.82 -8.09 17.45
C LYS A 224 24.28 -8.52 17.31
N ALA A 225 25.19 -7.58 17.03
CA ALA A 225 26.62 -7.88 16.91
C ALA A 225 27.20 -8.44 18.22
N ASN A 226 26.87 -7.81 19.35
CA ASN A 226 27.29 -8.27 20.67
C ASN A 226 26.71 -9.65 21.03
N LEU A 227 25.43 -9.91 20.72
CA LEU A 227 24.83 -11.23 20.92
C LEU A 227 25.52 -12.32 20.09
N VAL A 228 25.76 -12.06 18.80
CA VAL A 228 26.43 -13.00 17.89
C VAL A 228 27.85 -13.28 18.37
N MET A 229 28.60 -12.25 18.75
CA MET A 229 29.96 -12.40 19.25
C MET A 229 30.00 -13.19 20.55
N GLY A 230 29.14 -12.85 21.51
CA GLY A 230 29.02 -13.56 22.77
C GLY A 230 28.66 -15.04 22.59
N SER A 231 27.69 -15.33 21.71
CA SER A 231 27.27 -16.71 21.42
C SER A 231 28.40 -17.53 20.78
N ARG A 232 29.10 -16.96 19.80
CA ARG A 232 30.23 -17.63 19.13
C ARG A 232 31.38 -17.91 20.10
N LEU A 233 31.67 -16.98 21.01
CA LEU A 233 32.71 -17.17 22.03
C LEU A 233 32.32 -18.25 23.04
N LEU A 234 31.03 -18.37 23.41
CA LEU A 234 30.55 -19.47 24.25
C LEU A 234 30.74 -20.83 23.58
N GLU A 235 30.40 -20.94 22.29
CA GLU A 235 30.59 -22.17 21.51
C GLU A 235 32.06 -22.59 21.45
N LYS A 236 32.98 -21.63 21.41
CA LYS A 236 34.44 -21.86 21.47
C LYS A 236 34.99 -22.15 22.87
N GLY A 237 34.16 -22.08 23.90
CA GLY A 237 34.58 -22.26 25.29
C GLY A 237 35.22 -21.03 25.93
N GLU A 238 35.25 -19.88 25.26
CA GLU A 238 35.83 -18.62 25.75
C GLU A 238 34.83 -17.85 26.63
N ALA A 239 34.36 -18.50 27.69
CA ALA A 239 33.24 -18.02 28.50
C ALA A 239 33.47 -16.63 29.13
N GLN A 240 34.70 -16.31 29.57
CA GLN A 240 35.00 -15.00 30.14
C GLN A 240 34.88 -13.86 29.14
N LEU A 241 35.31 -14.07 27.88
CA LEU A 241 35.20 -13.06 26.84
C LEU A 241 33.75 -12.95 26.37
N ALA A 242 33.03 -14.06 26.27
CA ALA A 242 31.62 -14.07 25.92
C ALA A 242 30.78 -13.18 26.85
N GLY A 243 30.97 -13.30 28.17
CA GLY A 243 30.28 -12.49 29.16
C GLY A 243 30.42 -10.98 28.89
N LYS A 244 31.63 -10.51 28.57
CA LYS A 244 31.90 -9.09 28.27
C LYS A 244 31.09 -8.56 27.08
N TYR A 245 30.87 -9.38 26.05
CA TYR A 245 30.05 -8.99 24.90
C TYR A 245 28.56 -9.03 25.23
N LEU A 246 28.10 -10.07 25.93
CA LEU A 246 26.68 -10.25 26.26
C LEU A 246 26.18 -9.17 27.23
N GLU A 247 27.03 -8.72 28.15
CA GLU A 247 26.74 -7.62 29.08
C GLU A 247 26.60 -6.24 28.39
N ARG A 248 27.12 -6.09 27.16
CA ARG A 248 26.92 -4.86 26.37
C ARG A 248 25.54 -4.78 25.72
N VAL A 249 24.83 -5.90 25.62
CA VAL A 249 23.49 -5.94 25.06
C VAL A 249 22.52 -5.29 26.05
N ARG A 250 21.65 -4.41 25.55
CA ARG A 250 20.68 -3.71 26.40
C ARG A 250 19.76 -4.69 27.12
N LEU A 251 19.41 -4.35 28.37
CA LEU A 251 18.47 -5.12 29.18
C LEU A 251 17.06 -5.14 28.57
N GLU A 252 16.69 -4.12 27.81
CA GLU A 252 15.42 -4.04 27.10
C GLU A 252 15.67 -4.00 25.60
N GLY A 253 14.98 -4.87 24.85
CA GLY A 253 15.14 -5.00 23.40
C GLY A 253 14.98 -6.45 22.90
N PRO A 254 14.95 -6.65 21.57
CA PRO A 254 14.64 -7.94 20.94
C PRO A 254 15.71 -9.02 21.17
N PHE A 255 16.92 -8.63 21.57
CA PHE A 255 18.04 -9.54 21.83
C PHE A 255 18.32 -9.74 23.33
N SER A 256 17.63 -9.01 24.20
CA SER A 256 17.91 -8.96 25.63
C SER A 256 17.78 -10.31 26.34
N ASN A 257 16.68 -11.04 26.09
CA ASN A 257 16.43 -12.33 26.73
C ASN A 257 17.51 -13.36 26.38
N ARG A 258 17.91 -13.42 25.10
CA ARG A 258 18.97 -14.31 24.63
C ARG A 258 20.33 -13.92 25.19
N ALA A 259 20.62 -12.62 25.29
CA ALA A 259 21.87 -12.14 25.85
C ALA A 259 21.99 -12.45 27.35
N LEU A 260 20.91 -12.23 28.13
CA LEU A 260 20.86 -12.59 29.55
C LEU A 260 21.03 -14.09 29.77
N LEU A 261 20.41 -14.92 28.93
CA LEU A 261 20.54 -16.37 29.02
C LEU A 261 21.99 -16.78 28.76
N GLY A 262 22.58 -16.28 27.68
CA GLY A 262 23.97 -16.52 27.32
C GLY A 262 24.93 -16.05 28.42
N ALA A 263 24.69 -14.89 29.02
CA ALA A 263 25.54 -14.35 30.09
C ALA A 263 25.55 -15.30 31.30
N GLY A 264 24.39 -15.81 31.71
CA GLY A 264 24.34 -16.81 32.78
C GLY A 264 25.01 -18.13 32.41
N TRP A 265 24.91 -18.57 31.14
CA TRP A 265 25.69 -19.74 30.67
C TRP A 265 27.20 -19.51 30.67
N ALA A 266 27.65 -18.29 30.36
CA ALA A 266 29.04 -17.89 30.45
C ALA A 266 29.57 -18.05 31.88
N ASP A 267 28.79 -17.62 32.86
CA ASP A 267 29.13 -17.73 34.27
C ASP A 267 29.08 -19.19 34.77
N VAL A 268 28.07 -19.97 34.36
CA VAL A 268 27.98 -21.40 34.69
C VAL A 268 29.16 -22.19 34.12
N LYS A 269 29.59 -21.90 32.89
CA LYS A 269 30.78 -22.54 32.28
C LYS A 269 32.07 -22.25 33.06
N ARG A 270 32.09 -21.17 33.85
CA ARG A 270 33.18 -20.79 34.75
C ARG A 270 32.96 -21.26 36.20
N GLU A 271 31.92 -22.05 36.45
CA GLU A 271 31.48 -22.50 37.78
C GLU A 271 31.11 -21.34 38.74
N ASP A 272 30.87 -20.14 38.20
CA ASP A 272 30.45 -18.96 38.96
C ASP A 272 28.91 -18.89 39.05
N TYR A 273 28.34 -19.87 39.75
CA TYR A 273 26.89 -19.99 39.88
C TYR A 273 26.25 -18.80 40.62
N ARG A 274 27.01 -18.05 41.43
CA ARG A 274 26.49 -16.85 42.11
C ARG A 274 26.29 -15.71 41.11
N HIS A 275 27.25 -15.49 40.22
CA HIS A 275 27.11 -14.46 39.19
C HIS A 275 26.05 -14.85 38.15
N ALA A 276 25.99 -16.13 37.75
CA ALA A 276 24.97 -16.64 36.81
C ALA A 276 23.52 -16.38 37.25
N LEU A 277 23.27 -16.37 38.57
CA LEU A 277 21.95 -16.08 39.13
C LEU A 277 21.50 -14.64 38.87
N VAL A 278 22.40 -13.69 38.62
CA VAL A 278 22.02 -12.29 38.38
C VAL A 278 21.20 -12.15 37.09
N PRO A 279 21.73 -12.46 35.89
CA PRO A 279 20.94 -12.35 34.66
C PRO A 279 19.80 -13.38 34.60
N TRP A 280 19.99 -14.60 35.13
CA TRP A 280 18.94 -15.62 35.10
C TRP A 280 17.77 -15.33 36.04
N SER A 281 17.99 -14.70 37.21
CA SER A 281 16.88 -14.30 38.09
C SER A 281 16.06 -13.15 37.51
N LEU A 282 16.67 -12.30 36.69
CA LEU A 282 15.95 -11.31 35.89
C LEU A 282 15.08 -12.00 34.84
N LEU A 283 15.63 -12.96 34.09
CA LEU A 283 14.88 -13.78 33.13
C LEU A 283 13.74 -14.57 33.79
N PHE A 284 13.96 -15.17 34.96
CA PHE A 284 12.97 -15.99 35.68
C PHE A 284 11.67 -15.23 36.02
N LYS A 285 11.73 -13.90 36.05
CA LYS A 285 10.59 -13.00 36.28
C LYS A 285 9.90 -12.52 35.00
N ARG A 286 10.51 -12.74 33.83
CA ARG A 286 9.96 -12.32 32.52
C ARG A 286 8.88 -13.29 32.04
N ASN A 287 8.28 -12.98 30.89
CA ASN A 287 7.20 -13.77 30.31
C ASN A 287 7.71 -15.17 29.88
N VAL A 288 7.03 -16.22 30.36
CA VAL A 288 7.36 -17.64 30.15
C VAL A 288 7.23 -18.08 28.69
N THR A 289 6.54 -17.30 27.85
CA THR A 289 6.43 -17.60 26.41
C THR A 289 7.77 -17.50 25.67
N ASP A 290 8.75 -16.76 26.20
CA ASP A 290 10.08 -16.65 25.58
C ASP A 290 10.93 -17.92 25.86
N PRO A 291 11.52 -18.55 24.85
CA PRO A 291 12.35 -19.75 25.02
C PRO A 291 13.52 -19.57 26.00
N SER A 292 14.10 -18.37 26.07
CA SER A 292 15.22 -18.07 26.97
C SER A 292 14.77 -18.04 28.43
N VAL A 293 13.53 -17.60 28.68
CA VAL A 293 12.92 -17.63 30.01
C VAL A 293 12.63 -19.07 30.41
N GLN A 294 12.10 -19.89 29.51
CA GLN A 294 11.82 -21.31 29.75
C GLN A 294 13.08 -22.07 30.16
N GLU A 295 14.21 -21.78 29.53
CA GLU A 295 15.50 -22.37 29.90
C GLU A 295 16.01 -21.86 31.25
N ALA A 296 15.87 -20.56 31.53
CA ALA A 296 16.19 -20.00 32.84
C ALA A 296 15.32 -20.56 33.97
N LEU A 297 14.09 -21.02 33.69
CA LEU A 297 13.26 -21.74 34.68
C LEU A 297 13.94 -23.03 35.17
N LEU A 298 14.78 -23.65 34.35
CA LEU A 298 15.59 -24.81 34.74
C LEU A 298 16.96 -24.40 35.29
N GLY A 299 17.56 -23.36 34.71
CA GLY A 299 18.89 -22.87 35.06
C GLY A 299 18.98 -22.25 36.45
N VAL A 300 17.99 -21.44 36.88
CA VAL A 300 18.01 -20.82 38.21
C VAL A 300 17.97 -21.86 39.34
N PRO A 301 17.03 -22.82 39.37
CA PRO A 301 17.06 -23.89 40.36
C PRO A 301 18.35 -24.70 40.30
N HIS A 302 18.87 -24.98 39.09
CA HIS A 302 20.14 -25.70 38.92
C HIS A 302 21.30 -24.96 39.58
N ALA A 303 21.46 -23.66 39.34
CA ALA A 303 22.51 -22.85 39.96
C ALA A 303 22.40 -22.84 41.50
N TYR A 304 21.19 -22.78 42.06
CA TYR A 304 21.00 -22.92 43.50
C TYR A 304 21.39 -24.30 44.04
N ALA A 305 21.14 -25.38 43.29
CA ALA A 305 21.57 -26.72 43.66
C ALA A 305 23.09 -26.84 43.69
N GLN A 306 23.79 -26.25 42.71
CA GLN A 306 25.26 -26.24 42.67
C GLN A 306 25.88 -25.43 43.82
N LEU A 307 25.14 -24.45 44.36
CA LEU A 307 25.51 -23.71 45.57
C LEU A 307 25.16 -24.47 46.88
N GLY A 308 24.69 -25.71 46.80
CA GLY A 308 24.31 -26.52 47.96
C GLY A 308 22.94 -26.19 48.56
N LEU A 309 22.16 -25.30 47.96
CA LEU A 309 20.86 -24.85 48.45
C LEU A 309 19.72 -25.73 47.91
N TYR A 310 19.79 -27.04 48.18
CA TYR A 310 18.91 -28.06 47.60
C TYR A 310 17.42 -27.85 47.91
N GLY A 311 17.07 -27.45 49.13
CA GLY A 311 15.67 -27.18 49.50
C GLY A 311 15.08 -26.00 48.71
N LYS A 312 15.84 -24.93 48.52
CA LYS A 312 15.44 -23.78 47.69
C LYS A 312 15.35 -24.17 46.22
N SER A 313 16.31 -24.97 45.74
CA SER A 313 16.29 -25.50 44.36
C SER A 313 15.03 -26.32 44.09
N ALA A 314 14.68 -27.27 44.97
CA ALA A 314 13.49 -28.10 44.82
C ALA A 314 12.18 -27.28 44.76
N LEU A 315 12.05 -26.25 45.60
CA LEU A 315 10.90 -25.33 45.54
C LEU A 315 10.84 -24.55 44.23
N LEU A 316 11.99 -24.07 43.73
CA LEU A 316 12.06 -23.33 42.47
C LEU A 316 11.77 -24.23 41.26
N TYR A 317 12.22 -25.50 41.26
CA TYR A 317 11.80 -26.47 40.25
C TYR A 317 10.30 -26.75 40.32
N GLY A 318 9.70 -26.82 41.51
CA GLY A 318 8.25 -26.92 41.66
C GLY A 318 7.50 -25.75 41.01
N SER A 319 7.95 -24.51 41.28
CA SER A 319 7.39 -23.32 40.64
C SER A 319 7.61 -23.29 39.12
N ALA A 320 8.77 -23.77 38.65
CA ALA A 320 9.04 -23.91 37.21
C ALA A 320 8.07 -24.91 36.56
N LEU A 321 7.77 -26.03 37.21
CA LEU A 321 6.82 -27.03 36.72
C LEU A 321 5.39 -26.48 36.61
N GLU A 322 4.93 -25.71 37.59
CA GLU A 322 3.62 -25.03 37.51
C GLU A 322 3.55 -24.07 36.32
N LYS A 323 4.59 -23.24 36.15
CA LYS A 323 4.68 -22.29 35.02
C LYS A 323 4.73 -23.00 33.67
N ILE A 324 5.53 -24.07 33.54
CA ILE A 324 5.63 -24.88 32.32
C ILE A 324 4.31 -25.58 32.02
N GLY A 325 3.63 -26.13 33.04
CA GLY A 325 2.32 -26.76 32.88
C GLY A 325 1.27 -25.80 32.33
N GLY A 326 1.14 -24.62 32.94
CA GLY A 326 0.22 -23.60 32.43
C GLY A 326 0.57 -23.07 31.04
N GLU A 327 1.84 -23.14 30.63
CA GLU A 327 2.26 -22.76 29.27
C GLU A 327 1.96 -23.86 28.24
N LEU A 328 2.08 -25.15 28.62
CA LEU A 328 1.67 -26.28 27.79
C LEU A 328 0.15 -26.23 27.52
N ASP A 329 -0.67 -25.96 28.53
CA ASP A 329 -2.13 -25.84 28.37
C ASP A 329 -2.51 -24.73 27.38
N LYS A 330 -1.80 -23.58 27.43
CA LYS A 330 -1.99 -22.48 26.47
C LYS A 330 -1.56 -22.87 25.05
N LEU A 331 -0.45 -23.59 24.91
CA LEU A 331 0.02 -24.08 23.61
C LEU A 331 -0.96 -25.08 23.00
N ASP A 332 -1.55 -25.98 23.79
CA ASP A 332 -2.55 -26.93 23.32
C ASP A 332 -3.81 -26.19 22.85
N ALA A 333 -4.31 -25.24 23.65
CA ALA A 333 -5.43 -24.38 23.24
C ALA A 333 -5.13 -23.58 21.96
N SER A 334 -3.89 -23.13 21.82
CA SER A 334 -3.40 -22.39 20.64
C SER A 334 -3.38 -23.26 19.38
N ILE A 335 -2.87 -24.49 19.48
CA ILE A 335 -2.84 -25.45 18.38
C ILE A 335 -4.28 -25.78 17.92
N ASP A 336 -5.19 -26.02 18.86
CA ASP A 336 -6.58 -26.34 18.56
C ASP A 336 -7.32 -25.17 17.92
N SER A 337 -7.05 -23.94 18.36
CA SER A 337 -7.60 -22.71 17.79
C SER A 337 -7.16 -22.50 16.33
N ILE A 338 -5.88 -22.76 16.01
CA ILE A 338 -5.36 -22.70 14.63
C ILE A 338 -6.03 -23.77 13.77
N LYS A 339 -6.14 -25.01 14.25
CA LYS A 339 -6.80 -26.11 13.53
C LYS A 339 -8.28 -25.85 13.24
N GLN A 340 -8.94 -25.02 14.05
CA GLN A 340 -10.32 -24.59 13.85
C GLN A 340 -10.46 -23.40 12.87
N GLY A 341 -9.35 -22.93 12.27
CA GLY A 341 -9.33 -21.83 11.30
C GLY A 341 -9.49 -20.44 11.93
N ARG A 342 -9.52 -20.33 13.26
CA ARG A 342 -9.70 -19.02 13.94
C ARG A 342 -8.52 -18.09 13.73
N PHE A 343 -7.32 -18.64 13.60
CA PHE A 343 -6.10 -17.90 13.31
C PHE A 343 -6.18 -17.14 11.98
N LEU A 344 -6.59 -17.82 10.89
CA LEU A 344 -6.77 -17.18 9.59
C LEU A 344 -7.89 -16.15 9.59
N GLN A 345 -8.99 -16.40 10.31
CA GLN A 345 -10.08 -15.44 10.46
C GLN A 345 -9.65 -14.18 11.20
N ALA A 346 -8.83 -14.33 12.25
CA ALA A 346 -8.28 -13.18 12.97
C ALA A 346 -7.35 -12.37 12.07
N LEU A 347 -6.58 -13.04 11.21
CA LEU A 347 -5.58 -12.44 10.33
C LEU A 347 -6.17 -11.54 9.24
N VAL A 348 -7.43 -11.78 8.85
CA VAL A 348 -8.14 -11.08 7.76
C VAL A 348 -8.95 -9.87 8.23
N ARG A 349 -9.07 -9.64 9.54
CA ARG A 349 -9.93 -8.56 10.08
C ARG A 349 -9.50 -7.17 9.60
N GLU A 350 -10.51 -6.31 9.37
CA GLU A 350 -10.33 -4.98 8.77
C GLU A 350 -9.40 -4.06 9.58
N GLU A 351 -9.27 -4.25 10.89
CA GLU A 351 -8.35 -3.46 11.72
C GLU A 351 -6.87 -3.63 11.31
N GLY A 352 -6.52 -4.74 10.65
CA GLY A 352 -5.15 -5.02 10.17
C GLY A 352 -4.74 -4.28 8.90
N ARG A 353 -5.69 -3.69 8.16
CA ARG A 353 -5.43 -3.09 6.84
C ARG A 353 -4.85 -1.67 6.90
N LYS A 354 -4.99 -0.98 8.04
CA LYS A 354 -4.59 0.44 8.16
C LYS A 354 -3.22 0.64 8.78
N ASP A 355 -2.58 -0.41 9.29
CA ASP A 355 -1.33 -0.28 10.01
C ASP A 355 -0.29 -1.33 9.60
N LYS A 356 0.92 -0.87 9.25
CA LYS A 356 2.08 -1.72 8.96
C LYS A 356 2.50 -2.54 10.18
N GLU A 357 2.15 -2.10 11.39
CA GLU A 357 2.40 -2.80 12.65
C GLU A 357 1.21 -3.67 13.10
N TRP A 358 0.21 -3.91 12.25
CA TRP A 358 -0.92 -4.81 12.52
C TRP A 358 -0.51 -6.17 13.13
N VAL A 359 0.49 -6.81 12.51
CA VAL A 359 1.06 -8.09 12.98
C VAL A 359 1.58 -7.99 14.41
N ILE A 360 2.09 -6.82 14.77
CA ILE A 360 2.62 -6.50 16.10
C ILE A 360 1.45 -6.24 17.08
N ARG A 361 0.30 -5.71 16.62
CA ARG A 361 -0.91 -5.51 17.44
C ARG A 361 -1.74 -6.77 17.67
N LEU A 362 -1.59 -7.81 16.84
CA LEU A 362 -2.19 -9.13 17.10
C LEU A 362 -1.76 -9.74 18.45
N ARG A 363 -0.72 -9.20 19.09
CA ARG A 363 -0.28 -9.52 20.46
C ARG A 363 -1.25 -9.04 21.54
N GLU A 364 -2.03 -8.00 21.27
CA GLU A 364 -2.90 -7.34 22.26
C GLU A 364 -4.33 -7.86 22.21
N LEU A 365 -4.67 -8.67 21.21
CA LEU A 365 -6.01 -9.21 21.05
C LEU A 365 -6.24 -10.34 22.07
N PRO A 366 -7.23 -10.21 22.98
CA PRO A 366 -7.51 -11.23 24.00
C PRO A 366 -7.97 -12.57 23.41
N GLN A 367 -8.30 -12.60 22.12
CA GLN A 367 -8.87 -13.72 21.40
C GLN A 367 -7.83 -14.49 20.54
N THR A 368 -6.55 -14.10 20.58
CA THR A 368 -5.47 -14.77 19.82
C THR A 368 -4.22 -15.01 20.69
N PRO A 369 -4.26 -15.95 21.65
CA PRO A 369 -3.10 -16.28 22.48
C PRO A 369 -1.91 -16.84 21.68
N GLU A 370 -2.14 -17.29 20.45
CA GLU A 370 -1.16 -17.96 19.58
C GLU A 370 -0.07 -17.03 19.08
N THR A 371 -0.37 -15.74 18.91
CA THR A 371 0.52 -14.75 18.27
C THR A 371 1.84 -14.58 19.03
N PHE A 372 1.84 -14.78 20.35
CA PHE A 372 3.06 -14.69 21.17
C PHE A 372 4.09 -15.76 20.83
N TYR A 373 3.64 -16.96 20.45
CA TYR A 373 4.51 -18.09 20.13
C TYR A 373 5.01 -18.06 18.70
N LEU A 374 4.32 -17.38 17.80
CA LEU A 374 4.65 -17.39 16.39
C LEU A 374 5.64 -16.30 16.00
N MET A 375 6.14 -15.45 16.90
CA MET A 375 7.03 -14.32 16.57
C MET A 375 8.21 -14.67 15.66
N GLU A 376 8.94 -15.75 15.94
CA GLU A 376 10.08 -16.17 15.11
C GLU A 376 9.62 -16.71 13.76
N LEU A 377 8.52 -17.46 13.74
CA LEU A 377 7.90 -17.93 12.51
C LEU A 377 7.39 -16.76 11.67
N MET A 378 6.70 -15.81 12.28
CA MET A 378 6.23 -14.58 11.64
C MET A 378 7.38 -13.69 11.21
N ALA A 379 8.55 -13.75 11.85
CA ALA A 379 9.73 -13.03 11.35
C ALA A 379 10.42 -13.76 10.18
N SER A 380 10.10 -15.04 9.94
CA SER A 380 10.68 -15.80 8.84
C SER A 380 10.17 -15.28 7.49
N ASN A 381 11.09 -15.24 6.51
CA ASN A 381 10.77 -14.75 5.16
C ASN A 381 9.65 -15.59 4.52
N ASP A 382 9.74 -16.92 4.66
CA ASP A 382 8.78 -17.85 4.05
C ASP A 382 7.36 -17.62 4.58
N PHE A 383 7.20 -17.48 5.90
CA PHE A 383 5.89 -17.22 6.49
C PHE A 383 5.37 -15.83 6.10
N GLN A 384 6.22 -14.80 6.09
CA GLN A 384 5.80 -13.45 5.67
C GLN A 384 5.35 -13.44 4.21
N ALA A 385 6.11 -14.05 3.30
CA ALA A 385 5.72 -14.16 1.90
C ALA A 385 4.38 -14.87 1.75
N MET A 386 4.21 -16.00 2.44
CA MET A 386 2.96 -16.77 2.43
C MET A 386 1.77 -16.01 3.00
N LEU A 387 1.98 -15.27 4.10
CA LEU A 387 0.98 -14.43 4.75
C LEU A 387 0.54 -13.31 3.83
N GLN A 388 1.50 -12.61 3.23
CA GLN A 388 1.23 -11.53 2.30
C GLN A 388 0.45 -12.00 1.07
N ASN A 389 0.82 -13.13 0.47
CA ASN A 389 0.07 -13.74 -0.62
C ASN A 389 -1.38 -14.07 -0.22
N TYR A 390 -1.58 -14.57 1.01
CA TYR A 390 -2.93 -14.86 1.51
C TYR A 390 -3.77 -13.58 1.68
N LEU A 391 -3.18 -12.51 2.21
CA LEU A 391 -3.85 -11.21 2.36
C LEU A 391 -4.18 -10.57 1.01
N ASP A 392 -3.28 -10.66 0.03
CA ASP A 392 -3.50 -10.17 -1.34
C ASP A 392 -4.66 -10.92 -2.00
N LEU A 393 -4.73 -12.24 -1.84
CA LEU A 393 -5.83 -13.05 -2.36
C LEU A 393 -7.17 -12.70 -1.71
N GLU A 394 -7.19 -12.42 -0.39
CA GLU A 394 -8.41 -11.98 0.29
C GLU A 394 -8.89 -10.61 -0.20
N GLU A 395 -7.96 -9.69 -0.44
CA GLU A 395 -8.30 -8.39 -1.03
C GLU A 395 -8.88 -8.56 -2.44
N LEU A 396 -8.27 -9.40 -3.27
CA LEU A 396 -8.80 -9.74 -4.59
C LEU A 396 -10.20 -10.36 -4.49
N ARG A 397 -10.42 -11.28 -3.55
CA ARG A 397 -11.72 -11.91 -3.32
C ARG A 397 -12.80 -10.88 -3.03
N LEU A 398 -12.54 -9.93 -2.12
CA LEU A 398 -13.49 -8.87 -1.79
C LEU A 398 -13.81 -7.96 -2.97
N ARG A 399 -12.81 -7.60 -3.78
CA ARG A 399 -13.00 -6.79 -4.99
C ARG A 399 -13.79 -7.53 -6.05
N LEU A 400 -13.51 -8.81 -6.29
CA LEU A 400 -14.27 -9.64 -7.24
C LEU A 400 -15.74 -9.74 -6.83
N VAL A 401 -16.02 -9.88 -5.53
CA VAL A 401 -17.39 -9.87 -4.99
C VAL A 401 -18.05 -8.49 -5.17
N SER A 402 -17.33 -7.39 -4.94
CA SER A 402 -17.88 -6.05 -5.16
C SER A 402 -18.18 -5.81 -6.64
N TRP A 403 -17.28 -6.19 -7.54
CA TRP A 403 -17.49 -6.08 -8.99
C TRP A 403 -18.69 -6.90 -9.46
N GLY A 404 -18.91 -8.10 -8.90
CA GLY A 404 -20.13 -8.87 -9.15
C GLY A 404 -21.40 -8.08 -8.79
N THR A 405 -21.36 -7.33 -7.69
CA THR A 405 -22.47 -6.45 -7.27
C THR A 405 -22.60 -5.24 -8.19
N ASP A 406 -21.49 -4.63 -8.60
CA ASP A 406 -21.47 -3.49 -9.51
C ASP A 406 -22.04 -3.85 -10.89
N TYR A 407 -21.72 -5.03 -11.43
CA TYR A 407 -22.28 -5.52 -12.68
C TYR A 407 -23.80 -5.70 -12.62
N ALA A 408 -24.33 -6.19 -11.49
CA ALA A 408 -25.77 -6.27 -11.27
C ALA A 408 -26.42 -4.87 -11.29
N ALA A 409 -25.81 -3.90 -10.61
CA ALA A 409 -26.28 -2.52 -10.61
C ALA A 409 -26.24 -1.88 -12.02
N TYR A 410 -25.20 -2.15 -12.81
CA TYR A 410 -25.13 -1.68 -14.20
C TYR A 410 -26.22 -2.29 -15.08
N ASN A 411 -26.50 -3.58 -14.93
CA ASN A 411 -27.60 -4.23 -15.65
C ASN A 411 -28.95 -3.57 -15.30
N ASP A 412 -29.19 -3.26 -14.03
CA ASP A 412 -30.42 -2.59 -13.60
C ASP A 412 -30.55 -1.19 -14.21
N ILE A 413 -29.46 -0.41 -14.25
CA ILE A 413 -29.44 0.93 -14.88
C ILE A 413 -29.70 0.83 -16.38
N ILE A 414 -29.07 -0.13 -17.07
CA ILE A 414 -29.23 -0.35 -18.52
C ILE A 414 -30.67 -0.75 -18.83
N GLU A 415 -31.24 -1.68 -18.06
CA GLU A 415 -32.64 -2.10 -18.20
C GLU A 415 -33.62 -0.95 -17.95
N LEU A 416 -33.37 -0.12 -16.94
CA LEU A 416 -34.19 1.06 -16.66
C LEU A 416 -34.16 2.06 -17.81
N ARG A 417 -32.97 2.32 -18.39
CA ARG A 417 -32.82 3.19 -19.56
C ARG A 417 -33.49 2.59 -20.80
N ARG A 418 -33.34 1.29 -21.04
CA ARG A 418 -33.98 0.55 -22.13
C ARG A 418 -35.50 0.70 -22.06
N ARG A 419 -36.11 0.39 -20.91
CA ARG A 419 -37.56 0.51 -20.68
C ARG A 419 -38.11 1.92 -20.92
N TYR A 420 -37.31 2.94 -20.63
CA TYR A 420 -37.69 4.33 -20.86
C TYR A 420 -37.57 4.73 -22.33
N TYR A 421 -36.41 4.52 -22.97
CA TYR A 421 -36.14 5.05 -24.31
C TYR A 421 -36.70 4.19 -25.45
N GLU A 422 -36.66 2.87 -25.34
CA GLU A 422 -37.04 1.94 -26.42
C GLU A 422 -38.48 2.15 -26.94
N PRO A 423 -39.52 2.36 -26.11
CA PRO A 423 -40.86 2.65 -26.61
C PRO A 423 -41.02 4.08 -27.16
N LEU A 424 -40.20 5.04 -26.71
CA LEU A 424 -40.33 6.46 -27.08
C LEU A 424 -39.65 6.77 -28.43
N LEU A 425 -38.46 6.21 -28.66
CA LEU A 425 -37.60 6.53 -29.80
C LEU A 425 -38.28 6.38 -31.18
N PRO A 426 -39.05 5.31 -31.47
CA PRO A 426 -39.69 5.17 -32.79
C PRO A 426 -40.64 6.31 -33.13
N SER A 427 -41.40 6.80 -32.15
CA SER A 427 -42.33 7.91 -32.34
C SER A 427 -41.60 9.23 -32.58
N ILE A 428 -40.53 9.47 -31.82
CA ILE A 428 -39.67 10.64 -31.94
C ILE A 428 -38.95 10.64 -33.29
N ASP A 429 -38.42 9.50 -33.72
CA ASP A 429 -37.76 9.35 -35.02
C ASP A 429 -38.72 9.60 -36.19
N ALA A 430 -39.97 9.14 -36.08
CA ALA A 430 -40.98 9.41 -37.11
C ALA A 430 -41.32 10.90 -37.22
N GLN A 431 -41.44 11.61 -36.10
CA GLN A 431 -41.65 13.06 -36.09
C GLN A 431 -40.42 13.81 -36.59
N PHE A 432 -39.22 13.41 -36.15
CA PHE A 432 -37.96 14.00 -36.56
C PHE A 432 -37.71 13.87 -38.05
N ARG A 433 -37.99 12.71 -38.67
CA ARG A 433 -37.88 12.53 -40.14
C ARG A 433 -38.73 13.52 -40.92
N LYS A 434 -39.96 13.81 -40.45
CA LYS A 434 -40.82 14.83 -41.06
C LYS A 434 -40.19 16.21 -40.94
N LEU A 435 -39.68 16.54 -39.76
CA LEU A 435 -39.09 17.84 -39.46
C LEU A 435 -37.76 18.07 -40.19
N ASP A 436 -36.90 17.05 -40.29
CA ASP A 436 -35.63 17.05 -41.05
C ASP A 436 -35.88 17.37 -42.53
N SER A 437 -36.93 16.79 -43.13
CA SER A 437 -37.28 17.10 -44.52
C SER A 437 -37.64 18.57 -44.74
N VAL A 438 -38.35 19.19 -43.78
CA VAL A 438 -38.72 20.61 -43.84
C VAL A 438 -37.50 21.49 -43.60
N ILE A 439 -36.64 21.13 -42.64
CA ILE A 439 -35.38 21.85 -42.36
C ILE A 439 -34.52 21.88 -43.60
N ARG A 440 -34.28 20.72 -44.24
CA ARG A 440 -33.49 20.63 -45.48
C ARG A 440 -34.07 21.51 -46.59
N LEU A 441 -35.38 21.47 -46.78
CA LEU A 441 -36.05 22.33 -47.76
C LEU A 441 -35.87 23.82 -47.46
N ARG A 442 -35.94 24.23 -46.18
CA ARG A 442 -35.74 25.63 -45.78
C ARG A 442 -34.29 26.08 -45.96
N MET A 443 -33.32 25.21 -45.68
CA MET A 443 -31.90 25.47 -45.95
C MET A 443 -31.65 25.68 -47.45
N GLU A 444 -32.18 24.80 -48.30
CA GLU A 444 -32.09 24.97 -49.77
C GLU A 444 -32.75 26.27 -50.25
N GLN A 445 -33.91 26.62 -49.69
CA GLN A 445 -34.59 27.88 -50.04
C GLN A 445 -33.76 29.10 -49.66
N ARG A 446 -33.13 29.10 -48.47
CA ARG A 446 -32.22 30.17 -48.05
C ARG A 446 -31.00 30.25 -48.96
N GLU A 447 -30.36 29.13 -49.29
CA GLU A 447 -29.24 29.13 -50.24
C GLU A 447 -29.64 29.67 -51.61
N ARG A 448 -30.83 29.33 -52.12
CA ARG A 448 -31.35 29.88 -53.38
C ARG A 448 -31.56 31.40 -53.29
N LEU A 449 -32.03 31.92 -52.16
CA LEU A 449 -32.21 33.36 -51.95
C LEU A 449 -30.86 34.10 -51.89
N ASP A 450 -29.91 33.58 -51.10
CA ASP A 450 -28.55 34.09 -51.01
C ASP A 450 -27.87 34.14 -52.38
N ASN A 451 -27.95 33.05 -53.15
CA ASN A 451 -27.42 32.99 -54.51
C ASN A 451 -28.09 33.98 -55.47
N LYS A 452 -29.41 34.22 -55.35
CA LYS A 452 -30.12 35.21 -56.16
C LYS A 452 -29.68 36.64 -55.81
N LEU A 453 -29.59 36.96 -54.52
CA LEU A 453 -29.15 38.28 -54.05
C LEU A 453 -27.70 38.57 -54.47
N LYS A 454 -26.80 37.59 -54.33
CA LYS A 454 -25.41 37.69 -54.83
C LYS A 454 -25.34 37.94 -56.34
N LYS A 455 -26.18 37.29 -57.14
CA LYS A 455 -26.25 37.56 -58.59
C LYS A 455 -26.74 38.97 -58.92
N MET A 456 -27.66 39.52 -58.12
CA MET A 456 -28.18 40.88 -58.28
C MET A 456 -27.15 41.98 -58.00
N LEU A 457 -26.06 41.67 -57.28
CA LEU A 457 -24.91 42.56 -57.13
C LEU A 457 -24.11 42.73 -58.44
N VAL A 458 -24.03 41.68 -59.26
CA VAL A 458 -23.27 41.67 -60.51
C VAL A 458 -24.14 42.10 -61.70
N ALA A 459 -25.41 41.69 -61.73
CA ALA A 459 -26.37 42.03 -62.77
C ALA A 459 -27.66 42.57 -62.13
N PRO A 460 -27.86 43.90 -62.08
CA PRO A 460 -29.04 44.50 -61.46
C PRO A 460 -30.33 44.05 -62.11
N GLN A 461 -31.27 43.56 -61.29
CA GLN A 461 -32.60 43.14 -61.76
C GLN A 461 -33.69 43.73 -60.86
N PRO A 462 -34.03 45.03 -61.03
CA PRO A 462 -34.92 45.76 -60.14
C PRO A 462 -36.30 45.14 -59.95
N GLU A 463 -36.77 44.43 -60.98
CA GLU A 463 -38.08 43.76 -61.01
C GLU A 463 -38.25 42.68 -59.95
N PHE A 464 -37.17 42.01 -59.50
CA PHE A 464 -37.27 40.97 -58.47
C PHE A 464 -37.50 41.52 -57.05
N LEU A 465 -37.20 42.81 -56.83
CA LEU A 465 -37.40 43.50 -55.55
C LEU A 465 -38.61 44.46 -55.59
N ALA A 466 -39.50 44.29 -56.57
CA ALA A 466 -40.75 45.03 -56.64
C ALA A 466 -41.68 44.61 -55.47
N THR A 467 -42.28 45.60 -54.82
CA THR A 467 -43.24 45.38 -53.73
C THR A 467 -44.51 44.70 -54.24
N SER A 468 -45.30 44.12 -53.35
CA SER A 468 -46.57 43.49 -53.71
C SER A 468 -47.53 44.48 -54.40
N ARG A 469 -47.55 45.75 -53.96
CA ARG A 469 -48.38 46.80 -54.57
C ARG A 469 -47.93 47.14 -55.99
N GLU A 470 -46.63 47.28 -56.20
CA GLU A 470 -46.07 47.57 -57.53
C GLU A 470 -46.27 46.40 -58.50
N ARG A 471 -46.15 45.14 -58.03
CA ARG A 471 -46.48 43.96 -58.84
C ARG A 471 -47.95 43.93 -59.26
N VAL A 472 -48.87 44.17 -58.32
CA VAL A 472 -50.31 44.25 -58.63
C VAL A 472 -50.62 45.42 -59.56
N ALA A 473 -49.98 46.57 -59.37
CA ALA A 473 -50.14 47.73 -60.24
C ALA A 473 -49.61 47.42 -61.66
N LYS A 474 -48.47 46.75 -61.77
CA LYS A 474 -47.88 46.30 -63.04
C LYS A 474 -48.78 45.29 -63.76
N GLU A 475 -49.35 44.32 -63.06
CA GLU A 475 -50.31 43.36 -63.62
C GLU A 475 -51.60 44.04 -64.08
N ARG A 476 -52.12 45.01 -63.31
CA ARG A 476 -53.29 45.81 -63.71
C ARG A 476 -52.99 46.61 -64.96
N ILE A 477 -51.81 47.22 -65.07
CA ILE A 477 -51.37 47.93 -66.27
C ILE A 477 -51.26 46.98 -67.46
N ALA A 478 -50.63 45.81 -67.30
CA ALA A 478 -50.56 44.80 -68.36
C ALA A 478 -51.96 44.31 -68.79
N GLY A 479 -52.89 44.16 -67.86
CA GLY A 479 -54.29 43.83 -68.14
C GLY A 479 -55.03 44.94 -68.90
N MET A 480 -54.75 46.21 -68.60
CA MET A 480 -55.26 47.35 -69.36
C MET A 480 -54.69 47.39 -70.78
N GLU A 481 -53.36 47.20 -70.93
CA GLU A 481 -52.70 47.10 -72.24
C GLU A 481 -53.28 45.97 -73.10
N ALA A 482 -53.53 44.78 -72.52
CA ALA A 482 -54.09 43.64 -73.23
C ALA A 482 -55.51 43.89 -73.74
N ARG A 483 -56.36 44.56 -72.95
CA ARG A 483 -57.74 44.93 -73.35
C ARG A 483 -57.76 45.99 -74.46
N LEU A 484 -56.77 46.87 -74.50
CA LEU A 484 -56.67 47.95 -75.48
C LEU A 484 -56.11 47.48 -76.83
N LYS A 485 -55.44 46.33 -76.91
CA LYS A 485 -54.98 45.75 -78.20
C LYS A 485 -56.13 45.28 -79.12
N GLY A 486 -57.33 45.07 -78.58
CA GLY A 486 -58.50 44.59 -79.35
C GLY A 486 -59.45 45.69 -79.86
N ASN A 487 -59.30 46.94 -79.41
CA ASN A 487 -60.12 48.09 -79.81
C ASN A 487 -59.21 49.21 -80.32
N ARG A 488 -59.64 50.02 -81.30
CA ARG A 488 -58.91 51.24 -81.69
C ARG A 488 -58.95 52.24 -80.53
N ALA A 489 -57.96 52.15 -79.64
CA ALA A 489 -57.79 53.05 -78.52
C ALA A 489 -57.29 54.43 -78.99
N ASP A 490 -57.77 55.49 -78.33
CA ASP A 490 -57.32 56.86 -78.54
C ASP A 490 -55.86 57.05 -78.09
N ALA A 491 -55.11 57.89 -78.80
CA ALA A 491 -53.68 58.11 -78.58
C ALA A 491 -53.38 58.64 -77.16
N ASP A 492 -54.28 59.47 -76.60
CA ASP A 492 -54.15 59.99 -75.24
C ASP A 492 -54.23 58.88 -74.17
N THR A 493 -55.07 57.85 -74.40
CA THR A 493 -55.21 56.72 -73.47
C THR A 493 -53.97 55.84 -73.45
N LEU A 494 -53.37 55.58 -74.62
CA LEU A 494 -52.10 54.85 -74.72
C LEU A 494 -50.95 55.61 -74.05
N HIS A 495 -50.89 56.94 -74.23
CA HIS A 495 -49.89 57.80 -73.58
C HIS A 495 -50.00 57.79 -72.05
N ARG A 496 -51.23 57.77 -71.50
CA ARG A 496 -51.44 57.69 -70.04
C ARG A 496 -50.98 56.36 -69.46
N ILE A 497 -51.19 55.25 -70.17
CA ILE A 497 -50.76 53.92 -69.74
C ILE A 497 -49.24 53.78 -69.77
N GLU A 498 -48.59 54.25 -70.85
CA GLU A 498 -47.13 54.30 -70.92
C GLU A 498 -46.53 55.21 -69.83
N ARG A 499 -47.20 56.32 -69.49
CA ARG A 499 -46.80 57.16 -68.35
C ARG A 499 -46.89 56.42 -67.02
N LEU A 500 -48.00 55.72 -66.76
CA LEU A 500 -48.17 54.93 -65.52
C LEU A 500 -47.13 53.82 -65.42
N LYS A 501 -46.83 53.14 -66.52
CA LYS A 501 -45.79 52.13 -66.61
C LYS A 501 -44.40 52.70 -66.35
N GLY A 502 -44.09 53.85 -66.96
CA GLY A 502 -42.83 54.57 -66.75
C GLY A 502 -42.65 55.02 -65.31
N VAL A 503 -43.71 55.53 -64.65
CA VAL A 503 -43.67 55.89 -63.22
C VAL A 503 -43.36 54.68 -62.34
N ILE A 504 -44.01 53.53 -62.58
CA ILE A 504 -43.74 52.32 -61.81
C ILE A 504 -42.32 51.79 -62.06
N GLN A 505 -41.85 51.79 -63.31
CA GLN A 505 -40.48 51.38 -63.63
C GLN A 505 -39.44 52.32 -62.98
N TRP A 506 -39.71 53.63 -62.98
CA TRP A 506 -38.88 54.63 -62.32
C TRP A 506 -38.82 54.41 -60.82
N ASP A 507 -39.96 54.18 -60.16
CA ASP A 507 -40.03 53.94 -58.72
C ASP A 507 -39.31 52.65 -58.31
N ILE A 508 -39.46 51.57 -59.09
CA ILE A 508 -38.76 50.31 -58.87
C ILE A 508 -37.24 50.48 -59.04
N ALA A 509 -36.79 51.18 -60.07
CA ALA A 509 -35.36 51.40 -60.33
C ALA A 509 -34.72 52.34 -59.31
N THR A 510 -35.41 53.42 -58.92
CA THR A 510 -34.89 54.42 -57.97
C THR A 510 -34.72 53.83 -56.57
N ASN A 511 -35.67 53.01 -56.12
CA ASN A 511 -35.62 52.40 -54.79
C ASN A 511 -34.83 51.07 -54.75
N TYR A 512 -34.29 50.60 -55.89
CA TYR A 512 -33.65 49.30 -56.00
C TYR A 512 -32.52 49.09 -54.99
N GLN A 513 -31.59 50.04 -54.89
CA GLN A 513 -30.41 49.89 -54.02
C GLN A 513 -30.80 49.82 -52.54
N ALA A 514 -31.73 50.66 -52.11
CA ALA A 514 -32.23 50.64 -50.73
C ALA A 514 -32.91 49.30 -50.41
N ARG A 515 -33.74 48.77 -51.32
CA ARG A 515 -34.41 47.47 -51.15
C ARG A 515 -33.46 46.29 -51.23
N LEU A 516 -32.38 46.41 -52.00
CA LEU A 516 -31.34 45.39 -52.06
C LEU A 516 -30.61 45.29 -50.72
N THR A 517 -30.23 46.43 -50.13
CA THR A 517 -29.68 46.48 -48.76
C THR A 517 -30.64 45.88 -47.76
N GLU A 518 -31.91 46.29 -47.79
CA GLU A 518 -32.94 45.74 -46.89
C GLU A 518 -33.09 44.21 -47.06
N ALA A 519 -33.02 43.69 -48.29
CA ALA A 519 -33.07 42.26 -48.54
C ALA A 519 -31.85 41.52 -47.97
N PHE A 520 -30.65 42.12 -47.99
CA PHE A 520 -29.47 41.57 -47.31
C PHE A 520 -29.60 41.63 -45.79
N ASP A 521 -30.18 42.69 -45.23
CA ASP A 521 -30.44 42.81 -43.79
C ASP A 521 -31.43 41.72 -43.33
N HIS A 522 -32.51 41.48 -44.09
CA HIS A 522 -33.45 40.39 -43.84
C HIS A 522 -32.81 39.01 -43.99
N LEU A 523 -31.89 38.82 -44.95
CA LEU A 523 -31.13 37.56 -45.08
C LEU A 523 -30.21 37.35 -43.87
N ALA A 524 -29.55 38.40 -43.38
CA ALA A 524 -28.71 38.32 -42.19
C ALA A 524 -29.52 38.04 -40.91
N ALA A 525 -30.74 38.56 -40.82
CA ALA A 525 -31.67 38.19 -39.75
C ALA A 525 -32.08 36.71 -39.84
N LEU A 526 -32.42 36.23 -41.04
CA LEU A 526 -32.72 34.82 -41.29
C LEU A 526 -31.53 33.89 -40.95
N ASP A 527 -30.30 34.33 -41.18
CA ASP A 527 -29.10 33.56 -40.84
C ASP A 527 -28.94 33.34 -39.34
N LYS A 528 -29.35 34.31 -38.51
CA LYS A 528 -29.37 34.16 -37.05
C LYS A 528 -30.37 33.08 -36.63
N ASP A 529 -31.56 33.08 -37.23
CA ASP A 529 -32.59 32.06 -36.96
C ASP A 529 -32.14 30.67 -37.43
N ILE A 530 -31.45 30.60 -38.57
CA ILE A 530 -30.86 29.36 -39.09
C ILE A 530 -29.76 28.83 -38.16
N ALA A 531 -28.89 29.69 -37.64
CA ALA A 531 -27.86 29.29 -36.70
C ALA A 531 -28.47 28.69 -35.42
N ALA A 532 -29.48 29.35 -34.85
CA ALA A 532 -30.21 28.84 -33.68
C ALA A 532 -30.90 27.48 -33.97
N LEU A 533 -31.47 27.33 -35.16
CA LEU A 533 -32.06 26.08 -35.61
C LEU A 533 -31.01 24.97 -35.76
N GLN A 534 -29.85 25.26 -36.33
CA GLN A 534 -28.74 24.29 -36.48
C GLN A 534 -28.17 23.85 -35.13
N GLU A 535 -28.00 24.77 -34.19
CA GLU A 535 -27.56 24.46 -32.83
C GLU A 535 -28.54 23.52 -32.13
N THR A 536 -29.84 23.83 -32.20
CA THR A 536 -30.90 22.99 -31.64
C THR A 536 -30.94 21.61 -32.31
N TYR A 537 -30.81 21.56 -33.63
CA TYR A 537 -30.74 20.32 -34.40
C TYR A 537 -29.55 19.45 -33.98
N ALA A 538 -28.36 20.04 -33.88
CA ALA A 538 -27.15 19.31 -33.48
C ALA A 538 -27.27 18.79 -32.03
N SER A 539 -27.79 19.62 -31.11
CA SER A 539 -28.06 19.22 -29.73
C SER A 539 -29.04 18.04 -29.66
N PHE A 540 -30.12 18.08 -30.43
CA PHE A 540 -31.09 16.99 -30.50
C PHE A 540 -30.47 15.69 -31.04
N VAL A 541 -29.71 15.76 -32.14
CA VAL A 541 -29.06 14.58 -32.73
C VAL A 541 -28.08 13.95 -31.75
N ARG A 542 -27.26 14.76 -31.05
CA ARG A 542 -26.36 14.28 -30.00
C ARG A 542 -27.12 13.62 -28.84
N THR A 543 -28.19 14.26 -28.37
CA THR A 543 -29.01 13.72 -27.27
C THR A 543 -29.67 12.39 -27.65
N ARG A 544 -30.19 12.28 -28.88
CA ARG A 544 -30.75 11.04 -29.42
C ARG A 544 -29.71 9.93 -29.50
N GLN A 545 -28.53 10.26 -30.01
CA GLN A 545 -27.42 9.30 -30.12
C GLN A 545 -26.98 8.83 -28.73
N ALA A 546 -26.80 9.76 -27.78
CA ALA A 546 -26.46 9.44 -26.40
C ALA A 546 -27.54 8.57 -25.73
N ALA A 547 -28.83 8.85 -25.97
CA ALA A 547 -29.93 8.03 -25.45
C ALA A 547 -29.85 6.58 -25.95
N THR A 548 -29.59 6.38 -27.25
CA THR A 548 -29.47 5.04 -27.86
C THR A 548 -28.23 4.31 -27.34
N GLN A 549 -27.08 4.99 -27.33
CA GLN A 549 -25.82 4.44 -26.82
C GLN A 549 -25.86 4.14 -25.33
N SER A 550 -26.79 4.75 -24.57
CA SER A 550 -26.85 4.55 -23.12
C SER A 550 -27.32 3.17 -22.65
N TYR A 551 -27.91 2.34 -23.52
CA TYR A 551 -28.41 1.02 -23.15
C TYR A 551 -28.12 -0.09 -24.18
N GLN A 552 -27.57 0.25 -25.35
CA GLN A 552 -27.25 -0.72 -26.39
C GLN A 552 -25.76 -1.06 -26.39
N GLY A 553 -25.43 -2.36 -26.54
CA GLY A 553 -24.06 -2.85 -26.73
C GLY A 553 -23.34 -3.33 -25.47
N TYR A 554 -23.92 -3.13 -24.28
CA TYR A 554 -23.29 -3.49 -23.02
C TYR A 554 -23.61 -4.91 -22.52
N ASP A 555 -24.72 -5.53 -22.95
CA ASP A 555 -25.20 -6.80 -22.39
C ASP A 555 -24.17 -7.93 -22.52
N GLU A 556 -23.55 -8.06 -23.69
CA GLU A 556 -22.55 -9.11 -23.96
C GLU A 556 -21.25 -8.86 -23.17
N GLN A 557 -20.83 -7.59 -23.09
CA GLN A 557 -19.62 -7.22 -22.37
C GLN A 557 -19.78 -7.46 -20.87
N ILE A 558 -20.88 -7.03 -20.26
CA ILE A 558 -21.15 -7.24 -18.84
C ILE A 558 -21.29 -8.74 -18.55
N ARG A 559 -21.96 -9.52 -19.41
CA ARG A 559 -22.06 -10.97 -19.24
C ARG A 559 -20.69 -11.64 -19.27
N ARG A 560 -19.83 -11.27 -20.22
CA ARG A 560 -18.47 -11.81 -20.32
C ARG A 560 -17.63 -11.44 -19.10
N LEU A 561 -17.72 -10.20 -18.63
CA LEU A 561 -17.03 -9.75 -17.41
C LEU A 561 -17.52 -10.52 -16.19
N GLY A 562 -18.83 -10.75 -16.05
CA GLY A 562 -19.40 -11.57 -14.98
C GLY A 562 -18.82 -12.98 -14.97
N ILE A 563 -18.83 -13.68 -16.11
CA ILE A 563 -18.26 -15.04 -16.23
C ILE A 563 -16.77 -15.06 -15.88
N ASN A 564 -16.01 -14.07 -16.35
CA ASN A 564 -14.58 -13.98 -16.05
C ASN A 564 -14.32 -13.74 -14.56
N THR A 565 -15.10 -12.86 -13.93
CA THR A 565 -15.02 -12.55 -12.50
C THR A 565 -15.41 -13.76 -11.65
N ASP A 566 -16.43 -14.53 -12.03
CA ASP A 566 -16.81 -15.76 -11.34
C ASP A 566 -15.70 -16.84 -11.42
N ASN A 567 -15.09 -17.02 -12.59
CA ASN A 567 -13.97 -17.94 -12.78
C ASN A 567 -12.74 -17.50 -11.98
N ALA A 568 -12.44 -16.20 -11.96
CA ALA A 568 -11.36 -15.64 -11.16
C ALA A 568 -11.63 -15.84 -9.66
N LEU A 569 -12.88 -15.62 -9.21
CA LEU A 569 -13.28 -15.82 -7.82
C LEU A 569 -13.14 -17.28 -7.39
N ALA A 570 -13.54 -18.24 -8.23
CA ALA A 570 -13.34 -19.66 -7.97
C ALA A 570 -11.85 -20.03 -7.85
N THR A 571 -11.01 -19.45 -8.70
CA THR A 571 -9.56 -19.63 -8.67
C THR A 571 -8.96 -19.06 -7.39
N VAL A 572 -9.31 -17.81 -7.03
CA VAL A 572 -8.87 -17.15 -5.80
C VAL A 572 -9.28 -17.96 -4.58
N ASN A 573 -10.52 -18.40 -4.48
CA ASN A 573 -11.00 -19.22 -3.36
C ASN A 573 -10.20 -20.53 -3.21
N THR A 574 -9.86 -21.19 -4.32
CA THR A 574 -9.05 -22.41 -4.31
C THR A 574 -7.61 -22.14 -3.84
N LEU A 575 -6.98 -21.09 -4.36
CA LEU A 575 -5.63 -20.69 -3.98
C LEU A 575 -5.57 -20.25 -2.52
N MET A 576 -6.56 -19.50 -2.06
CA MET A 576 -6.69 -19.07 -0.68
C MET A 576 -6.79 -20.25 0.28
N ALA A 577 -7.64 -21.24 -0.01
CA ALA A 577 -7.76 -22.43 0.83
C ALA A 577 -6.43 -23.18 0.94
N ARG A 578 -5.70 -23.33 -0.18
CA ARG A 578 -4.37 -23.95 -0.19
C ARG A 578 -3.36 -23.13 0.62
N GLN A 579 -3.33 -21.82 0.41
CA GLN A 579 -2.38 -20.91 1.07
C GLN A 579 -2.66 -20.81 2.58
N GLY A 580 -3.92 -20.73 2.97
CA GLY A 580 -4.37 -20.76 4.36
C GLY A 580 -3.96 -22.04 5.06
N HIS A 581 -4.19 -23.20 4.42
CA HIS A 581 -3.76 -24.49 4.99
C HIS A 581 -2.24 -24.57 5.19
N LEU A 582 -1.43 -24.05 4.28
CA LEU A 582 0.03 -24.01 4.44
C LEU A 582 0.43 -23.15 5.66
N LEU A 583 -0.19 -21.97 5.84
CA LEU A 583 0.05 -21.11 7.00
C LEU A 583 -0.33 -21.81 8.31
N GLU A 584 -1.47 -22.49 8.35
CA GLU A 584 -1.90 -23.28 9.51
C GLU A 584 -0.91 -24.40 9.83
N VAL A 585 -0.46 -25.17 8.82
CA VAL A 585 0.52 -26.25 9.00
C VAL A 585 1.85 -25.71 9.54
N MET A 586 2.35 -24.60 8.98
CA MET A 586 3.57 -23.97 9.46
C MET A 586 3.44 -23.52 10.92
N ALA A 587 2.32 -22.87 11.26
CA ALA A 587 2.07 -22.41 12.62
C ALA A 587 1.93 -23.59 13.60
N VAL A 588 1.15 -24.61 13.27
CA VAL A 588 0.98 -25.83 14.10
C VAL A 588 2.32 -26.55 14.28
N ASN A 589 3.14 -26.67 13.24
CA ASN A 589 4.44 -27.33 13.34
C ASN A 589 5.40 -26.57 14.28
N GLU A 590 5.41 -25.24 14.23
CA GLU A 590 6.21 -24.42 15.15
C GLU A 590 5.71 -24.56 16.59
N LEU A 591 4.39 -24.49 16.82
CA LEU A 591 3.82 -24.69 18.15
C LEU A 591 4.08 -26.09 18.69
N ALA A 592 3.95 -27.12 17.86
CA ALA A 592 4.22 -28.50 18.25
C ALA A 592 5.69 -28.70 18.65
N ARG A 593 6.63 -28.08 17.92
CA ARG A 593 8.06 -28.11 18.28
C ARG A 593 8.31 -27.44 19.62
N ARG A 594 7.68 -26.29 19.89
CA ARG A 594 7.78 -25.59 21.18
C ARG A 594 7.19 -26.41 22.32
N ARG A 595 6.03 -27.02 22.08
CA ARG A 595 5.36 -27.92 23.03
C ARG A 595 6.27 -29.09 23.41
N GLN A 596 6.85 -29.78 22.43
CA GLN A 596 7.77 -30.89 22.67
C GLN A 596 8.97 -30.46 23.53
N LYS A 597 9.58 -29.30 23.23
CA LYS A 597 10.69 -28.76 24.02
C LYS A 597 10.29 -28.46 25.47
N LEU A 598 9.09 -27.94 25.70
CA LEU A 598 8.56 -27.72 27.05
C LEU A 598 8.24 -29.02 27.79
N GLU A 599 7.79 -30.08 27.10
CA GLU A 599 7.61 -31.40 27.70
C GLU A 599 8.94 -31.99 28.16
N GLU A 600 10.01 -31.85 27.36
CA GLU A 600 11.36 -32.25 27.75
C GLU A 600 11.82 -31.48 29.00
N TYR A 601 11.60 -30.16 29.04
CA TYR A 601 11.91 -29.34 30.21
C TYR A 601 11.09 -29.73 31.44
N GLN A 602 9.82 -30.11 31.27
CA GLN A 602 8.98 -30.60 32.35
C GLN A 602 9.54 -31.91 32.94
N VAL A 603 9.97 -32.84 32.10
CA VAL A 603 10.60 -34.10 32.54
C VAL A 603 11.90 -33.82 33.29
N GLN A 604 12.76 -32.96 32.75
CA GLN A 604 14.02 -32.57 33.38
C GLN A 604 13.80 -31.92 34.75
N ALA A 605 12.84 -30.98 34.85
CA ALA A 605 12.51 -30.32 36.10
C ALA A 605 11.94 -31.29 37.15
N ARG A 606 11.09 -32.26 36.76
CA ARG A 606 10.56 -33.28 37.68
C ARG A 606 11.67 -34.15 38.26
N PHE A 607 12.58 -34.62 37.40
CA PHE A 607 13.71 -35.44 37.84
C PHE A 607 14.64 -34.65 38.77
N ALA A 608 15.03 -33.44 38.37
CA ALA A 608 15.90 -32.58 39.16
C ALA A 608 15.24 -32.18 40.50
N MET A 609 13.94 -31.92 40.52
CA MET A 609 13.19 -31.65 41.76
C MET A 609 13.29 -32.80 42.75
N ALA A 610 13.01 -34.03 42.30
CA ALA A 610 13.09 -35.24 43.13
C ALA A 610 14.52 -35.44 43.68
N GLU A 611 15.53 -35.32 42.82
CA GLU A 611 16.93 -35.43 43.22
C GLU A 611 17.32 -34.39 44.29
N ASN A 612 16.86 -33.15 44.15
CA ASN A 612 17.14 -32.10 45.12
C ASN A 612 16.41 -32.33 46.46
N TYR A 613 15.20 -32.90 46.47
CA TYR A 613 14.53 -33.31 47.71
C TYR A 613 15.30 -34.41 48.45
N ASP A 614 15.80 -35.41 47.73
CA ASP A 614 16.60 -36.49 48.30
C ASP A 614 17.92 -35.96 48.89
N ARG A 615 18.59 -35.04 48.18
CA ARG A 615 19.82 -34.40 48.68
C ARG A 615 19.54 -33.51 49.89
N ALA A 616 18.45 -32.75 49.89
CA ALA A 616 18.05 -31.90 51.02
C ALA A 616 17.71 -32.73 52.27
N SER A 617 16.98 -33.84 52.12
CA SER A 617 16.64 -34.74 53.23
C SER A 617 17.85 -35.46 53.81
N LYS A 618 18.79 -35.90 52.96
CA LYS A 618 20.08 -36.46 53.39
C LYS A 618 20.93 -35.44 54.14
N ALA A 619 21.04 -34.21 53.63
CA ALA A 619 21.77 -33.14 54.31
C ALA A 619 21.19 -32.82 55.69
N ARG A 620 19.86 -32.75 55.80
CA ARG A 620 19.16 -32.55 57.08
C ARG A 620 19.39 -33.70 58.06
N SER A 621 19.33 -34.94 57.58
CA SER A 621 19.58 -36.14 58.40
C SER A 621 21.03 -36.17 58.90
N GLN A 622 21.98 -35.78 58.05
CA GLN A 622 23.40 -35.65 58.42
C GLN A 622 23.64 -34.55 59.45
N GLU A 623 23.00 -33.39 59.31
CA GLU A 623 23.05 -32.31 60.31
C GLU A 623 22.45 -32.75 61.65
N GLU A 624 21.33 -33.47 61.63
CA GLU A 624 20.69 -34.01 62.84
C GLU A 624 21.59 -35.05 63.52
N THR A 625 22.24 -35.96 62.78
CA THR A 625 23.23 -36.89 63.34
C THR A 625 24.48 -36.18 63.87
N SER A 626 24.96 -35.14 63.17
CA SER A 626 26.12 -34.34 63.61
C SER A 626 25.83 -33.56 64.89
N ARG A 627 24.59 -33.06 65.06
CA ARG A 627 24.13 -32.40 66.28
C ARG A 627 23.98 -33.38 67.44
N LEU A 628 23.53 -34.60 67.18
CA LEU A 628 23.45 -35.66 68.18
C LEU A 628 24.85 -36.09 68.66
N ASP A 629 25.82 -36.20 67.75
CA ASP A 629 27.22 -36.53 68.07
C ASP A 629 27.95 -35.38 68.79
N ALA A 630 27.67 -34.13 68.43
CA ALA A 630 28.20 -32.95 69.13
C ALA A 630 27.58 -32.78 70.53
N GLY A 631 26.33 -33.22 70.73
CA GLY A 631 25.64 -33.24 72.02
C GLY A 631 26.18 -34.27 73.01
N GLN A 632 26.96 -35.27 72.57
CA GLN A 632 27.55 -36.30 73.44
C GLN A 632 28.93 -35.92 74.03
N LYS A 633 29.50 -34.74 73.71
CA LYS A 633 30.83 -34.31 74.19
C LYS A 633 30.83 -33.24 75.29
N THR A 634 29.84 -33.25 76.18
CA THR A 634 29.88 -32.44 77.42
C THR A 634 29.33 -33.23 78.61
N PRO A 635 30.14 -33.62 79.62
CA PRO A 635 29.60 -34.17 80.85
C PRO A 635 29.12 -33.01 81.73
N ALA A 636 27.82 -32.93 81.95
CA ALA A 636 27.21 -32.03 82.92
C ALA A 636 27.59 -32.47 84.34
N LYS A 637 28.29 -31.60 85.07
CA LYS A 637 28.47 -31.68 86.52
C LYS A 637 27.44 -30.76 87.17
N VAL A 638 26.44 -31.35 87.82
CA VAL A 638 25.49 -30.67 88.71
C VAL A 638 26.21 -30.34 90.03
N PRO A 639 25.90 -29.21 90.69
CA PRO A 639 25.09 -29.34 91.90
C PRO A 639 23.93 -28.34 91.98
N ALA A 640 22.91 -28.78 92.73
CA ALA A 640 21.65 -28.12 93.02
C ALA A 640 21.78 -27.02 94.07
N THR A 641 20.88 -26.02 94.04
CA THR A 641 19.91 -25.64 95.10
C THR A 641 19.42 -24.20 94.90
N GLY A 642 18.11 -23.96 95.06
CA GLY A 642 17.51 -22.61 95.08
C GLY A 642 16.13 -22.56 94.43
N GLN A 643 15.10 -22.82 95.23
CA GLN A 643 13.67 -22.77 94.90
C GLN A 643 13.12 -21.30 94.98
N PRO A 644 11.85 -21.01 94.65
CA PRO A 644 11.48 -20.13 93.54
C PRO A 644 10.80 -18.82 93.98
N GLU A 645 10.71 -17.84 93.07
CA GLU A 645 9.75 -16.74 93.19
C GLU A 645 9.15 -16.37 91.80
N PRO A 646 7.82 -16.15 91.69
CA PRO A 646 7.18 -15.93 90.40
C PRO A 646 6.93 -14.44 90.10
N ALA A 647 6.83 -14.17 88.80
CA ALA A 647 5.95 -13.18 88.14
C ALA A 647 6.69 -12.09 87.34
N LYS A 648 6.54 -12.11 86.01
CA LYS A 648 5.54 -11.30 85.28
C LYS A 648 5.83 -11.32 83.78
N ALA A 649 4.74 -11.48 83.03
CA ALA A 649 4.65 -11.25 81.60
C ALA A 649 5.04 -9.82 81.22
N LYS A 650 5.63 -9.66 80.03
CA LYS A 650 5.39 -8.50 79.16
C LYS A 650 5.76 -8.82 77.71
N GLU A 651 4.73 -8.72 76.87
CA GLU A 651 4.79 -8.61 75.42
C GLU A 651 5.35 -7.25 74.97
N ALA A 652 5.86 -7.26 73.73
CA ALA A 652 5.86 -6.18 72.73
C ALA A 652 6.89 -5.03 72.87
N PRO A 653 7.23 -4.32 71.76
CA PRO A 653 6.67 -4.41 70.39
C PRO A 653 7.60 -5.00 69.32
#